data_AF-A0A9P6XFS3-F1
#
_entry.id   AF-A0A9P6XFS3-F1
#
_cell.length_a   1.000
_cell.length_b   1.000
_cell.length_c   1.000
_cell.angle_alpha   90.00
_cell.angle_beta   90.00
_cell.angle_gamma   90.00
#
_symmetry.space_group_name_H-M   'P 1'
#
loop_
_entity.id
_entity.type
_entity.pdbx_description
1 polymer ?
#
loop_
_entity_poly.entity_id
_entity_poly.type
_entity_poly.pdbx_seq_one_letter_code
_entity_poly.pdbx_strand_id
1 'polypeptide(L)'
;MTICIPVKDGIPYIQWINTLFGDCVYGKQEAASLLLGYLSIFFWLNAQLPQLIENYKASSADGLSLNFLSIWLAGDTTNLIGALLTDQLPFQLYLGFYFVSIDICLLSQWIYYKKIKSNHIEEYVIIPQQDTIKPSNTLFQHPAHHIPLNINNNTPIIHDESTPFSSSASPSKWYTLSSKDNTAKLMSIFLFALNTTHSSTSFISTQDGLIWIGRISAWICTTLYLMSRIPQILKNRRRQSVEGLSASLFIFAACANFAYTSSILSHPGQTIESLLEALPYLIGSSVMLTIQSTPQFISFYPLLCRFKHYPLHLVLLTRDGLNQQKIQRVFTESACEHADNVIIHDLTNSLDPLEQLSDLVKDIQTKVLLQSDQPIHPTLKALIDKHQITNIALPEKEIIHALWIPDLSIGALQNWNKIDIKLVIITDRRPHSLSRLLQSAGKSNYLGDQVDLMIHMEQSADRATRMLVNSFVWKQGIKFLRHRVKKGGLMPAIVESWYPSHNDEYAVLLEDDIEVSPLFYVWSKYSILKYRYSGNKDAYRLMYGISLYAPRNLELVPSGRVSFDPNSVLLPAHYAPQTPYASQIPCSWGAVYFPEHWREFHAYLIRRLQDLNLPKHSDVRLISVPGSRSDKWKKSWKKYFIELVYLRAYVMLYPNFYDFEAFSTNHVEFGTHVKSEKRQSVIGTFMVPLMQRDTILSQLPDHRLPFFEDLPVLDLWGQLQTHESLDAKASAYHEHVSSCPRKVGSFDPRDLFCLVDGPPDPPQVFPMSRKKPKPPVLVKEAVQPIEYKYKTDHTKEEEEQGKNTLVELGPKPIDVAQLSAVEDKSKGKDDELVDLENDLDTLNRIYYTLNPNHLDFLEDEKMNIEDEEMEEMEGLEEEDVQIVEE
;
A
#
# COMPACT_ATOMS: atom_id res chain seq x y z
N MET A 1 54.38 15.89 21.14
CA MET A 1 54.86 15.19 19.92
C MET A 1 54.47 13.74 20.05
N THR A 2 53.75 13.22 19.07
CA THR A 2 53.30 11.83 19.00
C THR A 2 54.52 10.92 18.84
N ILE A 3 54.70 9.93 19.71
CA ILE A 3 55.82 8.98 19.61
C ILE A 3 55.42 7.94 18.55
N CYS A 4 55.99 8.04 17.35
CA CYS A 4 55.72 7.09 16.28
C CYS A 4 56.59 5.84 16.41
N ILE A 5 55.98 4.67 16.15
CA ILE A 5 56.71 3.40 16.06
C ILE A 5 57.61 3.48 14.81
N PRO A 6 58.92 3.16 14.88
CA PRO A 6 59.83 3.33 13.74
C PRO A 6 59.42 2.55 12.50
N VAL A 7 58.86 1.34 12.69
CA VAL A 7 58.40 0.45 11.63
C VAL A 7 57.12 -0.26 12.09
N LYS A 8 56.07 -0.22 11.28
CA LYS A 8 54.81 -0.96 11.47
C LYS A 8 54.63 -1.86 10.24
N ASP A 9 54.46 -3.16 10.45
CA ASP A 9 54.30 -4.16 9.38
C ASP A 9 55.38 -4.13 8.28
N GLY A 10 56.64 -3.92 8.68
CA GLY A 10 57.79 -3.83 7.76
C GLY A 10 57.93 -2.51 6.99
N ILE A 11 57.00 -1.56 7.18
CA ILE A 11 57.01 -0.26 6.51
C ILE A 11 57.41 0.84 7.52
N PRO A 12 58.45 1.65 7.24
CA PRO A 12 58.81 2.78 8.09
C PRO A 12 57.77 3.91 8.00
N TYR A 13 57.57 4.64 9.09
CA TYR A 13 56.70 5.82 9.03
C TYR A 13 57.29 6.90 8.12
N ILE A 14 56.43 7.68 7.48
CA ILE A 14 56.84 8.74 6.56
C ILE A 14 57.32 9.95 7.37
N GLN A 15 58.64 10.12 7.43
CA GLN A 15 59.29 11.10 8.30
C GLN A 15 58.86 12.55 8.04
N TRP A 16 58.66 12.94 6.78
CA TRP A 16 58.24 14.31 6.44
C TRP A 16 56.82 14.62 6.91
N ILE A 17 55.89 13.64 6.86
CA ILE A 17 54.51 13.80 7.34
C ILE A 17 54.50 13.97 8.86
N ASN A 18 55.28 13.16 9.59
CA ASN A 18 55.41 13.32 11.03
C ASN A 18 56.05 14.67 11.40
N THR A 19 57.04 15.12 10.64
CA THR A 19 57.72 16.41 10.91
C THR A 19 56.80 17.62 10.66
N LEU A 20 55.96 17.57 9.61
CA LEU A 20 55.07 18.67 9.23
C LEU A 20 53.72 18.66 9.95
N PHE A 21 53.12 17.49 10.16
CA PHE A 21 51.74 17.34 10.66
C PHE A 21 51.66 16.62 12.03
N GLY A 22 52.76 16.02 12.50
CA GLY A 22 52.82 15.27 13.76
C GLY A 22 52.06 13.94 13.74
N ASP A 23 51.80 13.41 12.54
CA ASP A 23 51.01 12.19 12.32
C ASP A 23 51.90 11.00 11.94
N CYS A 24 51.65 9.85 12.54
CA CYS A 24 52.38 8.61 12.28
C CYS A 24 51.71 7.84 11.14
N VAL A 25 52.20 8.04 9.92
CA VAL A 25 51.61 7.47 8.69
C VAL A 25 52.56 6.46 8.06
N TYR A 26 52.04 5.28 7.73
CA TYR A 26 52.79 4.12 7.27
C TYR A 26 52.32 3.69 5.89
N GLY A 27 53.17 3.85 4.86
CA GLY A 27 52.85 3.41 3.50
C GLY A 27 52.09 4.43 2.64
N LYS A 28 51.89 4.09 1.36
CA LYS A 28 51.41 5.03 0.33
C LYS A 28 49.90 5.32 0.41
N GLN A 29 49.11 4.34 0.83
CA GLN A 29 47.65 4.45 0.91
C GLN A 29 47.20 5.37 2.06
N GLU A 30 47.77 5.19 3.25
CA GLU A 30 47.52 6.08 4.39
C GLU A 30 47.93 7.53 4.08
N ALA A 31 49.06 7.70 3.38
CA ALA A 31 49.53 9.00 2.94
C ALA A 31 48.59 9.65 1.92
N ALA A 32 48.04 8.88 0.97
CA ALA A 32 47.08 9.38 -0.01
C ALA A 32 45.77 9.83 0.66
N SER A 33 45.24 9.02 1.59
CA SER A 33 44.07 9.37 2.40
C SER A 33 44.30 10.67 3.17
N LEU A 34 45.45 10.81 3.84
CA LEU A 34 45.81 12.03 4.56
C LEU A 34 45.87 13.26 3.65
N LEU A 35 46.57 13.16 2.51
CA LEU A 35 46.76 14.26 1.58
C LEU A 35 45.44 14.72 0.94
N LEU A 36 44.55 13.78 0.60
CA LEU A 36 43.20 14.09 0.14
C LEU A 36 42.36 14.80 1.20
N GLY A 37 42.54 14.42 2.48
CA GLY A 37 41.91 15.10 3.61
C GLY A 37 42.36 16.56 3.73
N TYR A 38 43.66 16.84 3.65
CA TYR A 38 44.16 18.21 3.65
C TYR A 38 43.77 19.01 2.40
N LEU A 39 43.67 18.34 1.24
CA LEU A 39 43.19 18.97 0.01
C LEU A 39 41.72 19.41 0.14
N SER A 40 40.89 18.61 0.80
CA SER A 40 39.51 18.99 1.12
C SER A 40 39.44 20.25 1.98
N ILE A 41 40.24 20.31 3.04
CA ILE A 41 40.32 21.47 3.93
C ILE A 41 40.73 22.73 3.16
N PHE A 42 41.72 22.62 2.29
CA PHE A 42 42.18 23.73 1.46
C PHE A 42 41.05 24.28 0.59
N PHE A 43 40.27 23.43 -0.05
CA PHE A 43 39.13 23.87 -0.86
C PHE A 43 38.01 24.48 -0.02
N TRP A 44 37.72 23.93 1.17
CA TRP A 44 36.71 24.48 2.08
C TRP A 44 37.07 25.88 2.60
N LEU A 45 38.33 26.10 3.00
CA LEU A 45 38.80 27.43 3.44
C LEU A 45 38.63 28.50 2.37
N ASN A 46 38.79 28.12 1.10
CA ASN A 46 38.72 29.05 -0.03
C ASN A 46 37.33 29.13 -0.69
N ALA A 47 36.36 28.33 -0.26
CA ALA A 47 35.07 28.23 -0.94
C ALA A 47 34.26 29.54 -0.85
N GLN A 48 34.23 30.20 0.31
CA GLN A 48 33.38 31.37 0.54
C GLN A 48 33.99 32.71 0.06
N LEU A 49 35.31 32.76 -0.14
CA LEU A 49 36.02 33.97 -0.57
C LEU A 49 35.57 34.51 -1.94
N PRO A 50 35.39 33.70 -2.99
CA PRO A 50 34.90 34.18 -4.28
C PRO A 50 33.57 34.91 -4.18
N GLN A 51 32.65 34.47 -3.31
CA GLN A 51 31.36 35.12 -3.13
C GLN A 51 31.49 36.46 -2.39
N LEU A 52 32.37 36.55 -1.39
CA LEU A 52 32.67 37.80 -0.68
C LEU A 52 33.23 38.86 -1.65
N ILE A 53 34.09 38.44 -2.57
CA ILE A 53 34.67 39.28 -3.62
C ILE A 53 33.61 39.67 -4.65
N GLU A 54 32.76 38.74 -5.07
CA GLU A 54 31.70 39.00 -6.04
C GLU A 54 30.71 40.04 -5.51
N ASN A 55 30.25 39.91 -4.26
CA ASN A 55 29.39 40.90 -3.60
C ASN A 55 30.03 42.29 -3.55
N TYR A 56 31.34 42.35 -3.25
CA TYR A 56 32.08 43.61 -3.20
C TYR A 56 32.21 44.26 -4.58
N LYS A 57 32.59 43.49 -5.61
CA LYS A 57 32.73 43.96 -7.00
C LYS A 57 31.39 44.38 -7.59
N ALA A 58 30.36 43.56 -7.42
CA ALA A 58 29.00 43.83 -7.87
C ALA A 58 28.35 44.96 -7.07
N SER A 59 28.90 45.29 -5.90
CA SER A 59 28.37 46.34 -5.02
C SER A 59 26.90 46.11 -4.64
N SER A 60 26.47 44.84 -4.67
CA SER A 60 25.13 44.30 -4.42
C SER A 60 25.28 42.88 -3.86
N ALA A 61 24.35 42.49 -2.98
CA ALA A 61 24.21 41.14 -2.44
C ALA A 61 22.90 40.45 -2.89
N ASP A 62 22.30 40.93 -3.98
CA ASP A 62 20.99 40.43 -4.46
C ASP A 62 21.04 38.99 -4.95
N GLY A 63 22.23 38.48 -5.28
CA GLY A 63 22.47 37.07 -5.57
C GLY A 63 22.11 36.14 -4.41
N LEU A 64 22.35 36.55 -3.16
CA LEU A 64 22.29 35.67 -1.99
C LEU A 64 20.97 35.76 -1.21
N SER A 65 20.43 34.60 -0.85
CA SER A 65 19.24 34.47 -0.01
C SER A 65 19.60 34.70 1.46
N LEU A 66 18.84 35.56 2.14
CA LEU A 66 19.03 35.80 3.58
C LEU A 66 18.84 34.51 4.38
N ASN A 67 17.85 33.70 4.02
CA ASN A 67 17.56 32.44 4.69
C ASN A 67 18.70 31.44 4.51
N PHE A 68 19.36 31.45 3.35
CA PHE A 68 20.56 30.63 3.11
C PHE A 68 21.72 31.05 4.01
N LEU A 69 22.02 32.35 4.05
CA LEU A 69 23.09 32.90 4.90
C LEU A 69 22.82 32.69 6.40
N SER A 70 21.56 32.83 6.82
CA SER A 70 21.16 32.66 8.22
C SER A 70 21.27 31.20 8.67
N ILE A 71 20.90 30.25 7.80
CA ILE A 71 21.04 28.82 8.08
C ILE A 71 22.51 28.39 8.10
N TRP A 72 23.34 28.95 7.21
CA TRP A 72 24.80 28.71 7.25
C TRP A 72 25.42 29.19 8.55
N LEU A 73 25.19 30.45 8.92
CA LEU A 73 25.70 30.99 10.17
C LEU A 73 25.23 30.17 11.39
N ALA A 74 23.97 29.74 11.39
CA ALA A 74 23.45 28.88 12.45
C ALA A 74 24.13 27.50 12.48
N GLY A 75 24.38 26.89 11.31
CA GLY A 75 25.10 25.63 11.17
C GLY A 75 26.53 25.73 11.70
N ASP A 76 27.27 26.75 11.28
CA ASP A 76 28.65 27.01 11.70
C ASP A 76 28.77 27.36 13.18
N THR A 77 27.82 28.13 13.71
CA THR A 77 27.77 28.44 15.15
C THR A 77 27.51 27.18 15.97
N THR A 78 26.58 26.33 15.53
CA THR A 78 26.27 25.06 16.21
C THR A 78 27.44 24.08 16.12
N ASN A 79 28.20 24.10 15.01
CA ASN A 79 29.44 23.33 14.88
C ASN A 79 30.51 23.81 15.87
N LEU A 80 30.74 25.13 15.95
CA LEU A 80 31.71 25.73 16.89
C LEU A 80 31.34 25.47 18.36
N ILE A 81 30.06 25.56 18.71
CA ILE A 81 29.57 25.22 20.05
C ILE A 81 29.82 23.74 20.34
N GLY A 82 29.53 22.84 19.38
CA GLY A 82 29.83 21.41 19.50
C GLY A 82 31.32 21.15 19.74
N ALA A 83 32.20 21.83 19.00
CA ALA A 83 33.65 21.72 19.15
C ALA A 83 34.17 22.24 20.50
N LEU A 84 33.63 23.35 20.99
CA LEU A 84 33.95 23.91 22.31
C LEU A 84 33.49 23.00 23.45
N LEU A 85 32.30 22.42 23.35
CA LEU A 85 31.72 21.57 24.40
C LEU A 85 32.36 20.18 24.47
N THR A 86 32.99 19.73 23.38
CA THR A 86 33.61 18.40 23.30
C THR A 86 35.14 18.42 23.38
N ASP A 87 35.74 19.56 23.75
CA ASP A 87 37.20 19.76 23.84
C ASP A 87 37.95 19.21 22.61
N GLN A 88 37.42 19.53 21.43
CA GLN A 88 38.01 19.10 20.15
C GLN A 88 39.39 19.71 19.91
N LEU A 89 40.13 19.15 18.95
CA LEU A 89 41.51 19.57 18.67
C LEU A 89 41.57 21.08 18.37
N PRO A 90 42.60 21.82 18.82
CA PRO A 90 42.70 23.28 18.64
C PRO A 90 42.52 23.75 17.19
N PHE A 91 42.93 22.94 16.22
CA PHE A 91 42.75 23.22 14.80
C PHE A 91 41.26 23.21 14.36
N GLN A 92 40.46 22.27 14.86
CA GLN A 92 39.01 22.21 14.59
C GLN A 92 38.30 23.42 15.18
N LEU A 93 38.76 23.87 16.35
CA LEU A 93 38.26 25.09 16.97
C LEU A 93 38.60 26.33 16.14
N TYR A 94 39.84 26.46 15.66
CA TYR A 94 40.24 27.59 14.80
C TYR A 94 39.47 27.63 13.47
N LEU A 95 39.17 26.48 12.88
CA LEU A 95 38.33 26.39 11.68
C LEU A 95 36.88 26.78 11.96
N GLY A 96 36.30 26.33 13.08
CA GLY A 96 34.96 26.76 13.49
C GLY A 96 34.87 28.27 13.67
N PHE A 97 35.87 28.89 14.32
CA PHE A 97 35.94 30.35 14.43
C PHE A 97 36.08 31.03 13.06
N TYR A 98 36.88 30.45 12.15
CA TYR A 98 37.04 30.98 10.80
C TYR A 98 35.71 31.02 10.04
N PHE A 99 34.97 29.90 9.99
CA PHE A 99 33.72 29.81 9.23
C PHE A 99 32.61 30.70 9.80
N VAL A 100 32.47 30.78 11.12
CA VAL A 100 31.54 31.73 11.76
C VAL A 100 31.91 33.17 11.40
N SER A 101 33.20 33.51 11.39
CA SER A 101 33.65 34.88 11.09
C SER A 101 33.35 35.30 9.65
N ILE A 102 33.61 34.42 8.68
CA ILE A 102 33.36 34.71 7.26
C ILE A 102 31.86 34.73 6.93
N ASP A 103 31.04 33.93 7.61
CA ASP A 103 29.58 33.98 7.50
C ASP A 103 29.02 35.30 8.05
N ILE A 104 29.53 35.78 9.19
CA ILE A 104 29.20 37.11 9.72
C ILE A 104 29.60 38.20 8.73
N CYS A 105 30.76 38.09 8.08
CA CYS A 105 31.19 39.04 7.04
C CYS A 105 30.23 39.04 5.84
N LEU A 106 29.81 37.88 5.34
CA LEU A 106 28.85 37.77 4.24
C LEU A 106 27.46 38.31 4.61
N LEU A 107 26.99 38.02 5.83
CA LEU A 107 25.74 38.55 6.35
C LEU A 107 25.81 40.09 6.50
N SER A 108 26.94 40.61 6.96
CA SER A 108 27.18 42.05 7.10
C SER A 108 27.21 42.74 5.74
N GLN A 109 27.86 42.16 4.73
CA GLN A 109 27.80 42.65 3.35
C GLN A 109 26.36 42.67 2.83
N TRP A 110 25.59 41.60 3.09
CA TRP A 110 24.19 41.54 2.68
C TRP A 110 23.35 42.66 3.31
N ILE A 111 23.50 42.91 4.61
CA ILE A 111 22.81 43.99 5.32
C ILE A 111 23.23 45.35 4.76
N TYR A 112 24.54 45.58 4.56
CA TYR A 112 25.07 46.85 4.08
C TYR A 112 24.57 47.20 2.67
N TYR A 113 24.72 46.28 1.71
CA TYR A 113 24.35 46.55 0.32
C TYR A 113 22.84 46.62 0.11
N LYS A 114 22.05 45.87 0.90
CA LYS A 114 20.59 45.81 0.71
C LYS A 114 19.82 46.82 1.55
N LYS A 115 20.26 47.12 2.78
CA LYS A 115 19.49 47.95 3.73
C LYS A 115 20.06 49.35 3.91
N ILE A 116 21.39 49.53 3.81
CA ILE A 116 22.04 50.83 4.05
C ILE A 116 22.26 51.58 2.74
N LYS A 117 22.79 50.91 1.70
CA LYS A 117 23.03 51.55 0.38
C LYS A 117 21.74 51.84 -0.39
N SER A 118 20.72 50.98 -0.29
CA SER A 118 19.41 51.19 -0.94
C SER A 118 18.69 52.44 -0.42
N ASN A 119 18.75 52.69 0.90
CA ASN A 119 18.13 53.87 1.51
C ASN A 119 18.80 55.20 1.09
N HIS A 120 20.08 55.18 0.71
CA HIS A 120 20.78 56.37 0.21
C HIS A 120 20.53 56.65 -1.29
N ILE A 121 20.04 55.67 -2.07
CA ILE A 121 19.78 55.84 -3.51
C ILE A 121 18.33 56.31 -3.76
N GLU A 122 17.36 55.90 -2.94
CA GLU A 122 15.97 56.37 -3.05
C GLU A 122 15.78 57.87 -2.73
N GLU A 123 16.73 58.50 -2.02
CA GLU A 123 16.68 59.94 -1.71
C GLU A 123 17.11 60.85 -2.89
N TYR A 124 17.64 60.28 -3.99
CA TYR A 124 18.21 61.06 -5.12
C TYR A 124 17.49 60.94 -6.47
N VAL A 125 16.42 60.15 -6.60
CA VAL A 125 15.71 59.99 -7.88
C VAL A 125 14.28 60.52 -7.79
N ILE A 126 14.13 61.84 -7.97
CA ILE A 126 12.89 62.46 -8.44
C ILE A 126 13.09 62.73 -9.93
N ILE A 127 12.21 62.20 -10.80
CA ILE A 127 11.77 62.79 -12.09
C ILE A 127 10.64 61.91 -12.71
N PRO A 128 9.69 62.50 -13.47
CA PRO A 128 8.32 62.01 -13.65
C PRO A 128 8.06 61.14 -14.90
N GLN A 129 6.84 60.61 -14.95
CA GLN A 129 6.21 59.75 -15.97
C GLN A 129 6.42 60.17 -17.44
N GLN A 130 6.59 59.19 -18.34
CA GLN A 130 5.96 59.22 -19.67
C GLN A 130 5.84 57.86 -20.39
N ASP A 131 4.84 57.81 -21.25
CA ASP A 131 4.13 56.68 -21.84
C ASP A 131 4.80 55.95 -23.03
N THR A 132 4.35 54.70 -23.22
CA THR A 132 4.12 53.95 -24.49
C THR A 132 5.27 53.61 -25.46
N ILE A 133 5.32 52.34 -25.90
CA ILE A 133 5.23 51.85 -27.31
C ILE A 133 5.62 50.34 -27.38
N LYS A 134 4.79 49.52 -28.04
CA LYS A 134 5.16 48.22 -28.68
C LYS A 134 5.29 48.47 -30.20
N PRO A 135 6.17 47.79 -30.97
CA PRO A 135 5.74 46.58 -31.70
C PRO A 135 6.80 45.51 -32.09
N SER A 136 6.28 44.28 -32.26
CA SER A 136 6.47 43.11 -33.16
C SER A 136 7.72 42.79 -34.04
N ASN A 137 8.06 41.47 -34.02
CA ASN A 137 8.51 40.47 -35.04
C ASN A 137 9.78 40.70 -35.91
N THR A 138 10.76 39.77 -36.01
CA THR A 138 10.85 38.55 -36.89
C THR A 138 12.04 37.64 -36.45
N LEU A 139 11.95 36.31 -36.22
CA LEU A 139 11.99 35.10 -37.09
C LEU A 139 13.22 35.01 -38.05
N PHE A 140 14.26 34.17 -37.87
CA PHE A 140 14.48 32.73 -38.23
C PHE A 140 15.95 32.38 -37.80
N GLN A 141 16.44 31.17 -37.46
CA GLN A 141 16.42 29.87 -38.16
C GLN A 141 16.99 28.72 -37.26
N HIS A 142 16.40 27.51 -37.39
CA HIS A 142 16.71 26.16 -36.82
C HIS A 142 18.03 25.53 -37.38
N PRO A 143 18.54 24.30 -37.02
CA PRO A 143 17.83 23.07 -36.61
C PRO A 143 18.46 22.11 -35.53
N ALA A 144 17.60 21.19 -35.05
CA ALA A 144 17.84 19.81 -34.58
C ALA A 144 18.72 19.50 -33.34
N HIS A 145 18.11 18.94 -32.27
CA HIS A 145 18.03 17.48 -32.06
C HIS A 145 17.42 17.11 -30.69
N HIS A 146 16.50 16.13 -30.76
CA HIS A 146 16.21 15.04 -29.82
C HIS A 146 15.98 15.27 -28.31
N ILE A 147 14.70 15.04 -27.95
CA ILE A 147 14.20 13.94 -27.09
C ILE A 147 14.55 14.00 -25.60
N PRO A 148 13.53 13.69 -24.77
CA PRO A 148 13.42 14.19 -23.42
C PRO A 148 14.09 13.22 -22.45
N LEU A 149 14.19 13.62 -21.19
CA LEU A 149 13.61 12.83 -20.10
C LEU A 149 13.70 13.62 -18.80
N ASN A 150 12.51 14.03 -18.38
CA ASN A 150 12.00 13.91 -17.02
C ASN A 150 12.75 12.84 -16.22
N ILE A 151 13.10 13.14 -14.97
CA ILE A 151 12.50 12.46 -13.83
C ILE A 151 12.99 13.18 -12.58
N ASN A 152 11.97 13.65 -11.86
CA ASN A 152 12.05 14.32 -10.60
C ASN A 152 11.94 13.27 -9.49
N ASN A 153 12.71 13.53 -8.43
CA ASN A 153 12.26 13.58 -7.04
C ASN A 153 12.09 12.29 -6.23
N ASN A 154 13.00 12.19 -5.26
CA ASN A 154 12.78 12.18 -3.80
C ASN A 154 11.80 11.15 -3.18
N THR A 155 12.27 10.44 -2.14
CA THR A 155 12.11 10.76 -0.69
C THR A 155 12.58 9.52 0.16
N PRO A 156 12.27 9.32 1.48
CA PRO A 156 13.11 9.71 2.64
C PRO A 156 13.33 8.58 3.73
N ILE A 157 14.11 8.86 4.81
CA ILE A 157 13.97 8.40 6.26
C ILE A 157 15.08 7.52 6.94
N ILE A 158 15.82 8.17 7.88
CA ILE A 158 16.20 7.88 9.31
C ILE A 158 16.68 6.48 9.83
N HIS A 159 17.93 6.35 10.32
CA HIS A 159 18.39 6.07 11.72
C HIS A 159 19.85 5.52 11.79
N ASP A 160 20.51 5.87 12.90
CA ASP A 160 21.92 5.66 13.28
C ASP A 160 22.60 4.33 12.87
N GLU A 161 23.72 4.44 12.16
CA GLU A 161 25.04 4.09 12.70
C GLU A 161 26.16 4.73 11.84
N SER A 162 27.17 5.29 12.53
CA SER A 162 28.41 5.88 12.00
C SER A 162 28.30 7.17 11.17
N THR A 163 28.46 8.27 11.89
CA THR A 163 28.64 9.65 11.41
C THR A 163 29.74 9.81 10.35
N PRO A 164 29.53 10.61 9.30
CA PRO A 164 30.61 11.38 8.69
C PRO A 164 30.35 12.85 8.96
N PHE A 165 30.99 13.37 10.02
CA PHE A 165 31.04 14.81 10.24
C PHE A 165 32.02 15.44 9.27
N SER A 166 31.65 16.56 8.66
CA SER A 166 32.59 17.48 8.06
C SER A 166 33.32 18.20 9.20
N SER A 167 34.37 17.58 9.72
CA SER A 167 35.32 18.22 10.64
C SER A 167 36.72 17.70 10.33
N SER A 168 37.32 18.31 9.32
CA SER A 168 38.76 18.56 9.17
C SER A 168 39.65 18.17 10.37
N ALA A 169 40.03 16.90 10.47
CA ALA A 169 41.23 16.43 11.17
C ALA A 169 41.69 15.10 10.57
N SER A 170 43.00 14.96 10.42
CA SER A 170 43.69 13.74 9.98
C SER A 170 43.16 12.47 10.68
N PRO A 171 42.89 11.37 9.94
CA PRO A 171 42.41 10.10 10.50
C PRO A 171 43.33 9.42 11.53
N SER A 172 44.59 9.86 11.66
CA SER A 172 45.61 9.15 12.47
C SER A 172 45.58 9.43 13.99
N LYS A 173 44.83 10.44 14.46
CA LYS A 173 44.87 10.89 15.87
C LYS A 173 43.80 10.31 16.81
N TRP A 174 42.98 9.37 16.34
CA TRP A 174 41.93 8.75 17.17
C TRP A 174 42.47 7.82 18.29
N TYR A 175 43.76 7.49 18.31
CA TYR A 175 44.31 6.42 19.16
C TYR A 175 45.31 6.83 20.27
N THR A 176 45.38 8.08 20.73
CA THR A 176 46.20 8.40 21.92
C THR A 176 45.48 9.23 22.98
N LEU A 177 45.53 8.66 24.20
CA LEU A 177 44.78 8.97 25.42
C LEU A 177 45.04 10.35 26.07
N SER A 178 44.01 10.78 26.81
CA SER A 178 44.04 11.30 28.19
C SER A 178 44.59 12.71 28.48
N SER A 179 43.70 13.49 29.11
CA SER A 179 43.92 14.43 30.22
C SER A 179 45.00 15.50 30.05
N LYS A 180 44.56 16.78 30.04
CA LYS A 180 45.04 17.75 31.03
C LYS A 180 44.17 19.00 31.13
N ASP A 181 43.91 19.36 32.37
CA ASP A 181 43.33 20.61 32.89
C ASP A 181 43.91 21.86 32.22
N ASN A 182 43.04 22.78 31.75
CA ASN A 182 43.20 24.24 31.88
C ASN A 182 42.11 25.11 31.21
N THR A 183 41.03 24.56 30.63
CA THR A 183 40.00 25.36 29.94
C THR A 183 38.88 25.91 30.85
N ALA A 184 38.92 25.61 32.16
CA ALA A 184 37.88 26.00 33.13
C ALA A 184 37.76 27.51 33.44
N LYS A 185 38.59 28.39 32.86
CA LYS A 185 38.52 29.85 33.11
C LYS A 185 37.64 30.64 32.13
N LEU A 186 37.45 30.16 30.91
CA LEU A 186 36.69 30.90 29.88
C LEU A 186 35.16 30.72 29.99
N MET A 187 34.70 29.66 30.67
CA MET A 187 33.27 29.35 30.81
C MET A 187 32.55 30.20 31.89
N SER A 188 33.29 30.88 32.76
CA SER A 188 32.72 31.70 33.83
C SER A 188 32.23 33.09 33.39
N ILE A 189 32.73 33.61 32.27
CA ILE A 189 32.39 34.96 31.78
C ILE A 189 31.10 34.93 30.94
N PHE A 190 30.81 33.80 30.27
CA PHE A 190 29.63 33.68 29.40
C PHE A 190 28.35 33.28 30.17
N LEU A 191 28.49 32.58 31.29
CA LEU A 191 27.35 32.15 32.13
C LEU A 191 26.82 33.23 33.10
N PHE A 192 27.50 34.37 33.24
CA PHE A 192 27.04 35.45 34.11
C PHE A 192 26.02 36.40 33.43
N ALA A 193 25.86 36.32 32.10
CA ALA A 193 24.94 37.19 31.35
C ALA A 193 23.48 36.67 31.28
N LEU A 194 23.20 35.46 31.79
CA LEU A 194 21.90 34.79 31.68
C LEU A 194 21.34 34.35 33.05
N ASN A 195 21.53 35.14 34.11
CA ASN A 195 20.84 34.92 35.39
C ASN A 195 19.72 35.94 35.60
N THR A 196 18.50 35.56 35.26
CA THR A 196 17.34 35.99 36.04
C THR A 196 16.36 34.82 36.20
N THR A 197 15.98 34.58 37.45
CA THR A 197 14.97 33.65 37.96
C THR A 197 15.43 32.20 38.21
N HIS A 198 15.66 31.95 39.50
CA HIS A 198 15.76 30.65 40.14
C HIS A 198 14.54 29.77 39.84
N SER A 199 14.78 28.49 39.50
CA SER A 199 14.24 27.33 40.24
C SER A 199 14.93 26.05 39.78
N SER A 200 15.59 25.42 40.74
CA SER A 200 16.20 24.10 40.81
C SER A 200 15.82 23.06 39.74
N THR A 201 16.80 22.67 38.91
CA THR A 201 17.07 21.25 38.60
C THR A 201 18.57 21.07 38.37
N SER A 202 19.20 20.43 39.34
CA SER A 202 20.52 19.84 39.27
C SER A 202 20.57 18.75 38.19
N PHE A 203 21.17 19.02 37.02
CA PHE A 203 21.48 17.99 36.03
C PHE A 203 22.63 18.37 35.08
N ILE A 204 23.75 18.87 35.60
CA ILE A 204 24.98 19.01 34.80
C ILE A 204 26.17 18.58 35.65
N SER A 205 26.44 17.27 35.69
CA SER A 205 27.76 16.72 36.05
C SER A 205 27.83 15.22 35.73
N THR A 206 27.71 14.85 34.47
CA THR A 206 28.32 13.61 33.97
C THR A 206 28.93 13.90 32.59
N GLN A 207 30.15 13.42 32.38
CA GLN A 207 30.92 13.51 31.14
C GLN A 207 30.10 13.02 29.91
N ASP A 208 29.13 12.14 30.15
CA ASP A 208 28.17 11.63 29.16
C ASP A 208 27.20 12.71 28.63
N GLY A 209 26.76 13.64 29.48
CA GLY A 209 25.85 14.72 29.07
C GLY A 209 26.48 15.66 28.04
N LEU A 210 27.76 15.98 28.20
CA LEU A 210 28.53 16.80 27.25
C LEU A 210 28.71 16.09 25.89
N ILE A 211 28.92 14.78 25.91
CA ILE A 211 29.01 13.96 24.68
C ILE A 211 27.67 13.94 23.93
N TRP A 212 26.56 13.77 24.64
CA TRP A 212 25.22 13.79 24.03
C TRP A 212 24.87 15.17 23.46
N ILE A 213 25.22 16.25 24.17
CA ILE A 213 25.04 17.61 23.65
C ILE A 213 25.88 17.81 22.39
N GLY A 214 27.14 17.36 22.38
CA GLY A 214 28.00 17.40 21.19
C GLY A 214 27.42 16.64 19.99
N ARG A 215 26.87 15.44 20.23
CA ARG A 215 26.20 14.62 19.19
C ARG A 215 24.92 15.28 18.66
N ILE A 216 24.10 15.85 19.53
CA ILE A 216 22.90 16.58 19.13
C ILE A 216 23.27 17.84 18.33
N SER A 217 24.28 18.59 18.79
CA SER A 217 24.83 19.76 18.10
C SER A 217 25.32 19.40 16.70
N ALA A 218 26.00 18.26 16.58
CA ALA A 218 26.43 17.69 15.30
C ALA A 218 25.24 17.42 14.36
N TRP A 219 24.23 16.67 14.80
CA TRP A 219 23.05 16.37 13.97
C TRP A 219 22.25 17.62 13.55
N ILE A 220 22.16 18.62 14.43
CA ILE A 220 21.53 19.91 14.12
C ILE A 220 22.32 20.63 13.02
N CYS A 221 23.65 20.73 13.18
CA CYS A 221 24.55 21.33 12.21
C CYS A 221 24.44 20.64 10.83
N THR A 222 24.47 19.31 10.78
CA THR A 222 24.29 18.53 9.54
C THR A 222 22.97 18.84 8.86
N THR A 223 21.88 18.88 9.63
CA THR A 223 20.53 19.18 9.11
C THR A 223 20.46 20.59 8.53
N LEU A 224 21.04 21.58 9.23
CA LEU A 224 21.10 22.96 8.76
C LEU A 224 21.89 23.07 7.44
N TYR A 225 23.05 22.43 7.31
CA TYR A 225 23.82 22.47 6.07
C TYR A 225 23.10 21.81 4.89
N LEU A 226 22.44 20.67 5.10
CA LEU A 226 21.66 20.00 4.06
C LEU A 226 20.48 20.86 3.59
N MET A 227 19.78 21.51 4.53
CA MET A 227 18.62 22.34 4.22
C MET A 227 18.98 23.73 3.69
N SER A 228 20.21 24.21 3.94
CA SER A 228 20.69 25.54 3.54
C SER A 228 20.54 25.83 2.04
N ARG A 229 20.66 24.81 1.18
CA ARG A 229 20.62 24.97 -0.28
C ARG A 229 19.21 25.28 -0.79
N ILE A 230 18.18 24.78 -0.13
CA ILE A 230 16.79 24.90 -0.56
C ILE A 230 16.37 26.38 -0.68
N PRO A 231 16.58 27.26 0.32
CA PRO A 231 16.26 28.68 0.19
C PRO A 231 16.97 29.40 -0.94
N GLN A 232 18.23 29.06 -1.25
CA GLN A 232 18.97 29.68 -2.35
C GLN A 232 18.46 29.20 -3.70
N ILE A 233 18.19 27.90 -3.85
CA ILE A 233 17.61 27.32 -5.07
C ILE A 233 16.23 27.90 -5.34
N LEU A 234 15.37 28.01 -4.31
CA LEU A 234 14.05 28.63 -4.44
C LEU A 234 14.16 30.10 -4.84
N LYS A 235 15.13 30.85 -4.31
CA LYS A 235 15.39 32.24 -4.71
C LYS A 235 15.82 32.32 -6.18
N ASN A 236 16.75 31.47 -6.62
CA ASN A 236 17.21 31.41 -8.01
C ASN A 236 16.08 31.03 -8.96
N ARG A 237 15.25 30.04 -8.58
CA ARG A 237 14.07 29.63 -9.34
C ARG A 237 13.04 30.76 -9.44
N ARG A 238 12.79 31.53 -8.37
CA ARG A 238 11.88 32.68 -8.43
C ARG A 238 12.43 33.82 -9.29
N ARG A 239 13.75 34.06 -9.26
CA ARG A 239 14.41 35.11 -10.06
C ARG A 239 14.65 34.69 -11.51
N GLN A 240 14.55 33.40 -11.84
CA GLN A 240 14.94 32.82 -13.13
C GLN A 240 16.36 33.23 -13.57
N SER A 241 17.24 33.51 -12.59
CA SER A 241 18.60 34.00 -12.80
C SER A 241 19.48 33.60 -11.63
N VAL A 242 20.76 33.32 -11.92
CA VAL A 242 21.83 33.06 -10.95
C VAL A 242 22.80 34.25 -10.84
N GLU A 243 22.43 35.39 -11.43
CA GLU A 243 23.23 36.61 -11.41
C GLU A 243 23.47 37.12 -9.98
N GLY A 244 24.73 37.43 -9.69
CA GLY A 244 25.24 37.79 -8.36
C GLY A 244 25.70 36.59 -7.50
N LEU A 245 25.69 35.37 -8.03
CA LEU A 245 26.29 34.19 -7.38
C LEU A 245 27.61 33.80 -8.05
N SER A 246 28.64 33.58 -7.24
CA SER A 246 29.94 33.11 -7.73
C SER A 246 29.89 31.61 -8.01
N ALA A 247 30.10 31.22 -9.27
CA ALA A 247 30.23 29.80 -9.65
C ALA A 247 31.39 29.10 -8.93
N SER A 248 32.48 29.85 -8.67
CA SER A 248 33.66 29.34 -7.97
C SER A 248 33.35 28.84 -6.55
N LEU A 249 32.42 29.49 -5.82
CA LEU A 249 31.96 29.02 -4.51
C LEU A 249 31.49 27.56 -4.56
N PHE A 250 30.72 27.21 -5.59
CA PHE A 250 30.15 25.88 -5.75
C PHE A 250 31.17 24.86 -6.26
N ILE A 251 32.08 25.29 -7.15
CA ILE A 251 33.18 24.43 -7.64
C ILE A 251 34.11 24.05 -6.49
N PHE A 252 34.54 25.03 -5.68
CA PHE A 252 35.38 24.78 -4.51
C PHE A 252 34.68 23.85 -3.50
N ALA A 253 33.40 24.06 -3.21
CA ALA A 253 32.64 23.17 -2.33
C ALA A 253 32.50 21.74 -2.89
N ALA A 254 32.29 21.59 -4.20
CA ALA A 254 32.22 20.27 -4.85
C ALA A 254 33.57 19.54 -4.80
N CYS A 255 34.67 20.24 -5.13
CA CYS A 255 36.02 19.70 -5.02
C CYS A 255 36.37 19.31 -3.58
N ALA A 256 35.95 20.10 -2.60
CA ALA A 256 36.17 19.81 -1.19
C ALA A 256 35.46 18.52 -0.75
N ASN A 257 34.18 18.36 -1.13
CA ASN A 257 33.41 17.14 -0.82
C ASN A 257 33.98 15.91 -1.53
N PHE A 258 34.39 16.04 -2.79
CA PHE A 258 35.00 14.94 -3.53
C PHE A 258 36.31 14.48 -2.88
N ALA A 259 37.21 15.42 -2.58
CA ALA A 259 38.48 15.12 -1.92
C ALA A 259 38.28 14.49 -0.52
N TYR A 260 37.24 14.93 0.22
CA TYR A 260 36.88 14.36 1.51
C TYR A 260 36.40 12.91 1.40
N THR A 261 35.46 12.63 0.50
CA THR A 261 34.94 11.29 0.27
C THR A 261 36.04 10.35 -0.20
N SER A 262 36.90 10.79 -1.13
CA SER A 262 38.04 10.00 -1.58
C SER A 262 39.07 9.75 -0.47
N SER A 263 39.25 10.70 0.47
CA SER A 263 40.12 10.52 1.64
C SER A 263 39.64 9.38 2.54
N ILE A 264 38.34 9.32 2.83
CA ILE A 264 37.73 8.27 3.64
C ILE A 264 37.87 6.91 2.96
N LEU A 265 37.48 6.81 1.68
CA LEU A 265 37.53 5.56 0.91
C LEU A 265 38.95 5.03 0.71
N SER A 266 39.96 5.90 0.78
CA SER A 266 41.36 5.53 0.62
C SER A 266 42.05 5.14 1.93
N HIS A 267 41.35 5.15 3.07
CA HIS A 267 41.97 4.88 4.37
C HIS A 267 42.31 3.38 4.54
N PRO A 268 43.50 3.01 5.02
CA PRO A 268 43.97 1.61 5.23
C PRO A 268 43.08 0.75 6.12
N GLY A 269 42.37 1.36 7.08
CA GLY A 269 41.44 0.68 7.98
C GLY A 269 40.08 0.38 7.35
N GLN A 270 39.85 0.81 6.10
CA GLN A 270 38.75 0.34 5.26
C GLN A 270 39.33 -0.57 4.17
N THR A 271 39.53 -1.84 4.49
CA THR A 271 39.83 -2.86 3.48
C THR A 271 38.57 -3.18 2.67
N ILE A 272 38.71 -3.63 1.42
CA ILE A 272 37.59 -4.19 0.65
C ILE A 272 36.86 -5.27 1.48
N GLU A 273 37.62 -6.05 2.27
CA GLU A 273 37.07 -7.01 3.23
C GLU A 273 36.27 -6.36 4.35
N SER A 274 36.70 -5.25 4.97
CA SER A 274 35.90 -4.54 5.98
C SER A 274 34.66 -3.87 5.39
N LEU A 275 34.72 -3.44 4.12
CA LEU A 275 33.58 -2.89 3.38
C LEU A 275 32.61 -4.00 2.99
N LEU A 276 33.14 -5.20 2.69
CA LEU A 276 32.40 -6.43 2.42
C LEU A 276 31.86 -7.08 3.71
N GLU A 277 32.51 -6.90 4.86
CA GLU A 277 32.05 -7.35 6.19
C GLU A 277 31.00 -6.41 6.75
N ALA A 278 31.10 -5.10 6.50
CA ALA A 278 30.05 -4.13 6.77
C ALA A 278 28.89 -4.22 5.77
N LEU A 279 29.10 -4.85 4.60
CA LEU A 279 28.11 -4.97 3.53
C LEU A 279 26.88 -5.77 3.97
N PRO A 280 26.96 -6.92 4.68
CA PRO A 280 25.79 -7.58 5.25
C PRO A 280 25.03 -6.74 6.28
N TYR A 281 25.73 -5.88 7.04
CA TYR A 281 25.10 -4.98 8.01
C TYR A 281 24.47 -3.74 7.35
N LEU A 282 24.93 -3.35 6.15
CA LEU A 282 24.41 -2.25 5.32
C LEU A 282 23.36 -2.72 4.28
N ILE A 283 23.49 -3.96 3.80
CA ILE A 283 22.58 -4.68 2.90
C ILE A 283 21.78 -5.62 3.78
N GLY A 284 20.87 -5.02 4.53
CA GLY A 284 20.10 -5.74 5.54
C GLY A 284 19.35 -6.95 4.97
N SER A 285 19.22 -7.94 5.84
CA SER A 285 18.17 -8.97 5.82
C SER A 285 18.33 -10.04 4.75
N SER A 286 18.88 -11.19 5.13
CA SER A 286 18.94 -12.37 4.27
C SER A 286 17.68 -13.24 4.38
N VAL A 287 17.33 -13.90 3.27
CA VAL A 287 16.37 -15.00 3.26
C VAL A 287 17.14 -16.31 3.32
N MET A 288 16.77 -17.17 4.25
CA MET A 288 17.32 -18.52 4.40
C MET A 288 16.27 -19.54 3.98
N LEU A 289 16.67 -20.58 3.25
CA LEU A 289 15.81 -21.71 2.90
C LEU A 289 16.46 -23.00 3.41
N THR A 290 15.73 -23.76 4.22
CA THR A 290 16.22 -25.06 4.72
C THR A 290 15.63 -26.21 3.93
N ILE A 291 16.51 -27.10 3.44
CA ILE A 291 16.15 -28.33 2.73
C ILE A 291 16.59 -29.54 3.55
N GLN A 292 15.66 -30.43 3.85
CA GLN A 292 15.83 -31.63 4.65
C GLN A 292 15.79 -32.92 3.82
N SER A 293 15.20 -32.88 2.62
CA SER A 293 15.09 -34.06 1.74
C SER A 293 15.23 -33.71 0.26
N THR A 294 15.52 -34.72 -0.58
CA THR A 294 15.60 -34.54 -2.04
C THR A 294 14.25 -34.16 -2.68
N PRO A 295 13.10 -34.78 -2.33
CA PRO A 295 11.80 -34.34 -2.84
C PRO A 295 11.47 -32.89 -2.51
N GLN A 296 11.87 -32.42 -1.32
CA GLN A 296 11.71 -31.02 -0.93
C GLN A 296 12.53 -30.10 -1.84
N PHE A 297 13.80 -30.44 -2.11
CA PHE A 297 14.63 -29.68 -3.05
C PHE A 297 13.96 -29.55 -4.42
N ILE A 298 13.42 -30.64 -4.96
CA ILE A 298 12.73 -30.65 -6.26
C ILE A 298 11.52 -29.71 -6.25
N SER A 299 10.77 -29.67 -5.15
CA SER A 299 9.60 -28.81 -5.01
C SER A 299 9.96 -27.32 -4.93
N PHE A 300 11.08 -26.99 -4.26
CA PHE A 300 11.59 -25.61 -4.16
C PHE A 300 12.42 -25.16 -5.38
N TYR A 301 12.90 -26.09 -6.21
CA TYR A 301 13.78 -25.77 -7.32
C TYR A 301 13.26 -24.65 -8.25
N PRO A 302 11.97 -24.64 -8.68
CA PRO A 302 11.45 -23.54 -9.50
C PRO A 302 11.45 -22.17 -8.80
N LEU A 303 11.37 -22.15 -7.46
CA LEU A 303 11.43 -20.94 -6.65
C LEU A 303 12.87 -20.41 -6.55
N LEU A 304 13.84 -21.31 -6.37
CA LEU A 304 15.29 -20.97 -6.27
C LEU A 304 15.76 -20.14 -7.48
N CYS A 305 15.33 -20.53 -8.68
CA CYS A 305 15.79 -19.90 -9.93
C CYS A 305 15.19 -18.51 -10.21
N ARG A 306 14.34 -17.98 -9.31
CA ARG A 306 13.67 -16.68 -9.47
C ARG A 306 14.21 -15.57 -8.56
N PHE A 307 15.13 -15.87 -7.64
CA PHE A 307 15.72 -14.87 -6.74
C PHE A 307 16.72 -13.96 -7.48
N LYS A 308 16.25 -12.77 -7.88
CA LYS A 308 17.05 -11.78 -8.61
C LYS A 308 17.59 -10.64 -7.74
N HIS A 309 16.83 -10.23 -6.73
CA HIS A 309 17.03 -8.93 -6.06
C HIS A 309 17.89 -8.98 -4.80
N TYR A 310 17.97 -10.13 -4.13
CA TYR A 310 18.73 -10.31 -2.91
C TYR A 310 19.23 -11.76 -2.82
N PRO A 311 20.37 -12.00 -2.13
CA PRO A 311 20.93 -13.34 -2.02
C PRO A 311 20.04 -14.26 -1.16
N LEU A 312 19.91 -15.51 -1.60
CA LEU A 312 19.22 -16.58 -0.89
C LEU A 312 20.26 -17.54 -0.29
N HIS A 313 20.16 -17.79 1.01
CA HIS A 313 21.02 -18.75 1.71
C HIS A 313 20.32 -20.12 1.77
N LEU A 314 20.75 -21.05 0.93
CA LEU A 314 20.24 -22.42 0.87
C LEU A 314 21.00 -23.31 1.85
N VAL A 315 20.33 -23.80 2.89
CA VAL A 315 20.93 -24.65 3.92
C VAL A 315 20.48 -26.10 3.74
N LEU A 316 21.46 -27.00 3.59
CA LEU A 316 21.22 -28.43 3.41
C LEU A 316 21.36 -29.17 4.74
N LEU A 317 20.27 -29.77 5.20
CA LEU A 317 20.18 -30.54 6.45
C LEU A 317 19.92 -32.04 6.20
N THR A 318 19.98 -32.47 4.94
CA THR A 318 19.61 -33.81 4.50
C THR A 318 20.70 -34.86 4.73
N ARG A 319 20.30 -36.12 4.89
CA ARG A 319 21.21 -37.29 4.89
C ARG A 319 21.03 -38.19 3.67
N ASP A 320 20.19 -37.77 2.71
CA ASP A 320 19.78 -38.58 1.55
C ASP A 320 20.78 -38.53 0.38
N GLY A 321 22.02 -38.09 0.67
CA GLY A 321 23.09 -37.98 -0.32
C GLY A 321 22.99 -36.78 -1.26
N LEU A 322 22.08 -35.82 -1.03
CA LEU A 322 22.10 -34.51 -1.67
C LEU A 322 23.21 -33.67 -1.01
N ASN A 323 24.10 -33.10 -1.83
CA ASN A 323 25.24 -32.31 -1.36
C ASN A 323 25.45 -31.08 -2.27
N GLN A 324 26.32 -30.17 -1.85
CA GLN A 324 26.61 -28.94 -2.59
C GLN A 324 27.01 -29.21 -4.05
N GLN A 325 27.85 -30.21 -4.31
CA GLN A 325 28.32 -30.53 -5.67
C GLN A 325 27.19 -30.97 -6.61
N LYS A 326 26.25 -31.79 -6.12
CA LYS A 326 25.09 -32.22 -6.90
C LYS A 326 24.17 -31.05 -7.25
N ILE A 327 23.93 -30.15 -6.30
CA ILE A 327 23.07 -28.97 -6.54
C ILE A 327 23.73 -28.01 -7.53
N GLN A 328 25.03 -27.74 -7.38
CA GLN A 328 25.77 -26.92 -8.34
C GLN A 328 25.71 -27.51 -9.75
N ARG A 329 25.86 -28.83 -9.87
CA ARG A 329 25.70 -29.55 -11.15
C ARG A 329 24.30 -29.38 -11.73
N VAL A 330 23.26 -29.53 -10.91
CA VAL A 330 21.87 -29.30 -11.34
C VAL A 330 21.70 -27.87 -11.85
N PHE A 331 22.18 -26.86 -11.13
CA PHE A 331 22.09 -25.46 -11.58
C PHE A 331 22.80 -25.21 -12.92
N THR A 332 23.95 -25.84 -13.15
CA THR A 332 24.67 -25.74 -14.43
C THR A 332 23.96 -26.46 -15.57
N GLU A 333 23.44 -27.68 -15.34
CA GLU A 333 22.80 -28.51 -16.38
C GLU A 333 21.40 -28.00 -16.77
N SER A 334 20.71 -27.32 -15.85
CA SER A 334 19.31 -26.88 -16.04
C SER A 334 19.16 -25.41 -16.47
N ALA A 335 20.26 -24.69 -16.68
CA ALA A 335 20.27 -23.26 -17.05
C ALA A 335 19.41 -22.37 -16.12
N CYS A 336 19.52 -22.58 -14.80
CA CYS A 336 18.86 -21.77 -13.78
C CYS A 336 19.37 -20.31 -13.84
N GLU A 337 18.53 -19.38 -14.31
CA GLU A 337 18.94 -18.01 -14.67
C GLU A 337 19.64 -17.22 -13.55
N HIS A 338 19.24 -17.46 -12.30
CA HIS A 338 19.73 -16.70 -11.14
C HIS A 338 20.45 -17.57 -10.11
N ALA A 339 21.09 -18.66 -10.55
CA ALA A 339 21.84 -19.55 -9.66
C ALA A 339 22.93 -18.84 -8.85
N ASP A 340 23.53 -17.78 -9.40
CA ASP A 340 24.59 -16.99 -8.74
C ASP A 340 24.13 -16.30 -7.45
N ASN A 341 22.82 -16.05 -7.30
CA ASN A 341 22.25 -15.45 -6.10
C ASN A 341 21.94 -16.48 -5.00
N VAL A 342 22.16 -17.78 -5.25
CA VAL A 342 21.91 -18.86 -4.28
C VAL A 342 23.22 -19.31 -3.63
N ILE A 343 23.39 -18.94 -2.36
CA ILE A 343 24.56 -19.30 -1.56
C ILE A 343 24.26 -20.60 -0.80
N ILE A 344 25.00 -21.65 -1.12
CA ILE A 344 24.77 -23.00 -0.57
C ILE A 344 25.60 -23.21 0.69
N HIS A 345 24.95 -23.63 1.78
CA HIS A 345 25.54 -24.02 3.06
C HIS A 345 25.27 -25.51 3.29
N ASP A 346 26.32 -26.32 3.18
CA ASP A 346 26.24 -27.78 3.31
C ASP A 346 26.55 -28.22 4.76
N LEU A 347 25.50 -28.50 5.54
CA LEU A 347 25.61 -28.97 6.93
C LEU A 347 25.46 -30.51 7.04
N THR A 348 25.49 -31.23 5.91
CA THR A 348 25.16 -32.67 5.87
C THR A 348 26.20 -33.55 6.57
N ASN A 349 27.47 -33.11 6.62
CA ASN A 349 28.58 -33.82 7.26
C ASN A 349 28.87 -33.37 8.71
N SER A 350 28.05 -32.47 9.27
CA SER A 350 28.27 -31.95 10.62
C SER A 350 27.89 -32.96 11.70
N LEU A 351 28.73 -33.04 12.74
CA LEU A 351 28.46 -33.82 13.96
C LEU A 351 27.31 -33.20 14.77
N ASP A 352 27.18 -31.87 14.75
CA ASP A 352 26.05 -31.12 15.31
C ASP A 352 25.54 -30.07 14.30
N PRO A 353 24.62 -30.45 13.39
CA PRO A 353 24.07 -29.55 12.38
C PRO A 353 23.26 -28.39 12.97
N LEU A 354 22.74 -28.54 14.19
CA LEU A 354 21.86 -27.54 14.81
C LEU A 354 22.67 -26.42 15.47
N GLU A 355 23.81 -26.73 16.07
CA GLU A 355 24.74 -25.72 16.60
C GLU A 355 25.29 -24.86 15.44
N GLN A 356 25.73 -25.48 14.35
CA GLN A 356 26.20 -24.74 13.17
C GLN A 356 25.09 -23.92 12.51
N LEU A 357 23.85 -24.41 12.50
CA LEU A 357 22.71 -23.63 12.02
C LEU A 357 22.46 -22.39 12.89
N SER A 358 22.63 -22.50 14.21
CA SER A 358 22.51 -21.36 15.14
C SER A 358 23.56 -20.29 14.85
N ASP A 359 24.81 -20.69 14.66
CA ASP A 359 25.90 -19.77 14.33
C ASP A 359 25.65 -19.11 12.96
N LEU A 360 25.21 -19.91 11.98
CA LEU A 360 24.90 -19.41 10.65
C LEU A 360 23.74 -18.39 10.64
N VAL A 361 22.67 -18.66 11.40
CA VAL A 361 21.55 -17.71 11.55
C VAL A 361 22.02 -16.39 12.17
N LYS A 362 22.94 -16.46 13.12
CA LYS A 362 23.52 -15.27 13.77
C LYS A 362 24.42 -14.48 12.82
N ASP A 363 25.28 -15.17 12.08
CA ASP A 363 26.26 -14.56 11.19
C ASP A 363 25.60 -13.91 9.96
N ILE A 364 24.59 -14.56 9.38
CA ILE A 364 23.87 -14.03 8.21
C ILE A 364 22.76 -13.04 8.61
N GLN A 365 22.44 -12.90 9.89
CA GLN A 365 21.31 -12.09 10.38
C GLN A 365 19.99 -12.37 9.65
N THR A 366 19.63 -13.65 9.55
CA THR A 366 18.44 -14.10 8.84
C THR A 366 17.17 -13.41 9.35
N LYS A 367 16.40 -12.81 8.44
CA LYS A 367 15.10 -12.19 8.77
C LYS A 367 13.91 -13.03 8.35
N VAL A 368 14.06 -13.82 7.30
CA VAL A 368 13.02 -14.68 6.77
C VAL A 368 13.58 -16.08 6.58
N LEU A 369 12.87 -17.07 7.11
CA LEU A 369 13.17 -18.47 6.95
C LEU A 369 12.06 -19.11 6.11
N LEU A 370 12.43 -19.71 4.97
CA LEU A 370 11.56 -20.51 4.13
C LEU A 370 11.78 -21.99 4.45
N GLN A 371 10.69 -22.74 4.63
CA GLN A 371 10.75 -24.19 4.78
C GLN A 371 9.47 -24.87 4.26
N SER A 372 9.54 -26.19 4.10
CA SER A 372 8.34 -27.01 3.86
C SER A 372 7.46 -27.02 5.11
N ASP A 373 6.14 -27.13 4.94
CA ASP A 373 5.17 -27.31 6.02
C ASP A 373 5.33 -28.68 6.68
N GLN A 374 6.36 -28.79 7.50
CA GLN A 374 6.72 -29.95 8.30
C GLN A 374 6.93 -29.51 9.76
N PRO A 375 6.82 -30.42 10.74
CA PRO A 375 7.01 -30.09 12.14
C PRO A 375 8.38 -29.44 12.37
N ILE A 376 8.38 -28.20 12.84
CA ILE A 376 9.60 -27.46 13.10
C ILE A 376 10.34 -28.11 14.28
N HIS A 377 11.62 -28.41 14.09
CA HIS A 377 12.45 -28.94 15.17
C HIS A 377 12.47 -27.94 16.36
N PRO A 378 12.31 -28.38 17.62
CA PRO A 378 12.22 -27.48 18.78
C PRO A 378 13.36 -26.46 18.89
N THR A 379 14.59 -26.88 18.56
CA THR A 379 15.77 -26.00 18.54
C THR A 379 15.67 -24.89 17.49
N LEU A 380 15.20 -25.22 16.28
CA LEU A 380 15.00 -24.25 15.22
C LEU A 380 13.88 -23.26 15.59
N LYS A 381 12.81 -23.77 16.22
CA LYS A 381 11.75 -22.92 16.78
C LYS A 381 12.30 -21.94 17.83
N ALA A 382 13.14 -22.41 18.74
CA ALA A 382 13.77 -21.54 19.73
C ALA A 382 14.67 -20.46 19.10
N LEU A 383 15.36 -20.76 18.00
CA LEU A 383 16.14 -19.79 17.23
C LEU A 383 15.25 -18.74 16.54
N ILE A 384 14.18 -19.20 15.88
CA ILE A 384 13.18 -18.34 15.24
C ILE A 384 12.61 -17.34 16.26
N ASP A 385 12.20 -17.84 17.42
CA ASP A 385 11.60 -17.02 18.49
C ASP A 385 12.63 -16.04 19.08
N LYS A 386 13.86 -16.50 19.33
CA LYS A 386 14.94 -15.66 19.90
C LYS A 386 15.33 -14.50 18.97
N HIS A 387 15.39 -14.74 17.66
CA HIS A 387 15.85 -13.77 16.67
C HIS A 387 14.71 -13.05 15.94
N GLN A 388 13.45 -13.31 16.32
CA GLN A 388 12.25 -12.74 15.68
C GLN A 388 12.25 -12.96 14.16
N ILE A 389 12.62 -14.17 13.73
CA ILE A 389 12.70 -14.53 12.32
C ILE A 389 11.29 -14.82 11.82
N THR A 390 10.91 -14.26 10.68
CA THR A 390 9.63 -14.62 10.06
C THR A 390 9.76 -15.97 9.38
N ASN A 391 9.15 -16.98 9.99
CA ASN A 391 9.09 -18.31 9.43
C ASN A 391 7.92 -18.45 8.44
N ILE A 392 8.23 -18.81 7.21
CA ILE A 392 7.27 -19.07 6.13
C ILE A 392 7.31 -20.57 5.82
N ALA A 393 6.29 -21.28 6.28
CA ALA A 393 6.10 -22.71 6.04
C ALA A 393 5.13 -22.91 4.87
N LEU A 394 5.59 -23.55 3.80
CA LEU A 394 4.77 -23.78 2.60
C LEU A 394 4.50 -25.27 2.39
N PRO A 395 3.24 -25.69 2.19
CA PRO A 395 2.94 -27.05 1.77
C PRO A 395 3.60 -27.36 0.43
N GLU A 396 4.26 -28.53 0.33
CA GLU A 396 5.08 -28.87 -0.85
C GLU A 396 4.32 -28.78 -2.18
N LYS A 397 3.04 -29.18 -2.16
CA LYS A 397 2.14 -29.14 -3.33
C LYS A 397 1.75 -27.72 -3.73
N GLU A 398 1.85 -26.75 -2.83
CA GLU A 398 1.45 -25.36 -3.04
C GLU A 398 2.63 -24.43 -3.34
N ILE A 399 3.88 -24.90 -3.24
CA ILE A 399 5.07 -24.09 -3.56
C ILE A 399 5.03 -23.54 -4.99
N ILE A 400 4.49 -24.32 -5.93
CA ILE A 400 4.30 -23.89 -7.33
C ILE A 400 3.38 -22.67 -7.45
N HIS A 401 2.52 -22.43 -6.45
CA HIS A 401 1.62 -21.29 -6.37
C HIS A 401 2.21 -20.09 -5.61
N ALA A 402 3.43 -20.24 -5.09
CA ALA A 402 4.16 -19.22 -4.33
C ALA A 402 5.42 -18.72 -5.07
N LEU A 403 5.53 -18.97 -6.38
CA LEU A 403 6.71 -18.59 -7.20
C LEU A 403 6.93 -17.07 -7.32
N TRP A 404 5.99 -16.27 -6.80
CA TRP A 404 6.06 -14.81 -6.72
C TRP A 404 6.78 -14.29 -5.47
N ILE A 405 7.09 -15.14 -4.48
CA ILE A 405 7.84 -14.74 -3.27
C ILE A 405 9.10 -13.92 -3.58
N PRO A 406 9.92 -14.25 -4.61
CA PRO A 406 11.14 -13.50 -4.89
C PRO A 406 10.94 -12.10 -5.47
N ASP A 407 9.71 -11.76 -5.91
CA ASP A 407 9.35 -10.39 -6.34
C ASP A 407 9.04 -9.45 -5.16
N LEU A 408 8.87 -10.01 -3.96
CA LEU A 408 8.59 -9.23 -2.77
C LEU A 408 9.87 -8.71 -2.11
N SER A 409 9.76 -7.54 -1.47
CA SER A 409 10.83 -7.07 -0.60
C SER A 409 10.91 -7.91 0.67
N ILE A 410 12.10 -7.97 1.28
CA ILE A 410 12.27 -8.70 2.54
C ILE A 410 11.37 -8.13 3.64
N GLY A 411 11.17 -6.81 3.68
CA GLY A 411 10.22 -6.16 4.58
C GLY A 411 8.77 -6.63 4.40
N ALA A 412 8.35 -6.89 3.16
CA ALA A 412 7.03 -7.48 2.90
C ALA A 412 6.97 -8.93 3.41
N LEU A 413 7.99 -9.73 3.12
CA LEU A 413 8.08 -11.13 3.58
C LEU A 413 8.12 -11.25 5.11
N GLN A 414 8.72 -10.30 5.82
CA GLN A 414 8.69 -10.27 7.28
C GLN A 414 7.27 -10.15 7.86
N ASN A 415 6.33 -9.61 7.09
CA ASN A 415 4.92 -9.47 7.48
C ASN A 415 4.05 -10.65 7.01
N TRP A 416 4.63 -11.73 6.48
CA TRP A 416 3.88 -12.89 5.96
C TRP A 416 2.83 -13.45 6.93
N ASN A 417 3.22 -13.62 8.20
CA ASN A 417 2.35 -14.18 9.25
C ASN A 417 1.47 -13.13 9.95
N LYS A 418 1.63 -11.84 9.60
CA LYS A 418 0.84 -10.75 10.20
C LYS A 418 -0.52 -10.59 9.53
N ILE A 419 -0.61 -10.99 8.26
CA ILE A 419 -1.79 -10.88 7.42
C ILE A 419 -2.82 -11.91 7.86
N ASP A 420 -3.98 -11.45 8.31
CA ASP A 420 -5.13 -12.27 8.67
C ASP A 420 -6.25 -12.02 7.67
N ILE A 421 -6.56 -12.99 6.80
CA ILE A 421 -7.62 -12.87 5.80
C ILE A 421 -8.81 -13.71 6.25
N LYS A 422 -9.96 -13.06 6.48
CA LYS A 422 -11.24 -13.70 6.81
C LYS A 422 -12.08 -13.94 5.57
N LEU A 423 -12.69 -15.11 5.47
CA LEU A 423 -13.65 -15.43 4.40
C LEU A 423 -15.07 -15.19 4.89
N VAL A 424 -15.79 -14.24 4.30
CA VAL A 424 -17.12 -13.82 4.75
C VAL A 424 -18.13 -14.09 3.65
N ILE A 425 -19.06 -15.01 3.90
CA ILE A 425 -20.09 -15.44 2.96
C ILE A 425 -21.47 -14.99 3.44
N ILE A 426 -22.22 -14.35 2.57
CA ILE A 426 -23.58 -13.87 2.85
C ILE A 426 -24.58 -14.67 2.01
N THR A 427 -25.64 -15.16 2.65
CA THR A 427 -26.66 -15.99 1.99
C THR A 427 -28.06 -15.79 2.58
N ASP A 428 -29.07 -16.11 1.78
CA ASP A 428 -30.48 -16.14 2.18
C ASP A 428 -31.10 -17.52 1.89
N ARG A 429 -31.69 -17.72 0.71
CA ARG A 429 -32.45 -18.94 0.35
C ARG A 429 -31.93 -19.64 -0.90
N ARG A 430 -30.60 -19.84 -1.01
CA ARG A 430 -29.98 -20.42 -2.22
C ARG A 430 -28.99 -21.55 -1.89
N PRO A 431 -29.46 -22.72 -1.42
CA PRO A 431 -28.59 -23.80 -0.97
C PRO A 431 -27.70 -24.37 -2.08
N HIS A 432 -28.20 -24.51 -3.31
CA HIS A 432 -27.41 -25.03 -4.42
C HIS A 432 -26.24 -24.11 -4.78
N SER A 433 -26.52 -22.81 -4.89
CA SER A 433 -25.53 -21.80 -5.21
C SER A 433 -24.47 -21.67 -4.10
N LEU A 434 -24.94 -21.63 -2.85
CA LEU A 434 -24.07 -21.63 -1.67
C LEU A 434 -23.18 -22.88 -1.62
N SER A 435 -23.71 -24.05 -1.95
CA SER A 435 -22.92 -25.29 -2.00
C SER A 435 -21.78 -25.19 -3.03
N ARG A 436 -22.02 -24.61 -4.21
CA ARG A 436 -20.98 -24.37 -5.22
C ARG A 436 -19.89 -23.44 -4.70
N LEU A 437 -20.27 -22.36 -4.01
CA LEU A 437 -19.32 -21.45 -3.38
C LEU A 437 -18.48 -22.13 -2.30
N LEU A 438 -19.12 -22.84 -1.37
CA LEU A 438 -18.42 -23.53 -0.28
C LEU A 438 -17.47 -24.61 -0.79
N GLN A 439 -17.86 -25.35 -1.84
CA GLN A 439 -17.01 -26.35 -2.47
C GLN A 439 -15.83 -25.74 -3.22
N SER A 440 -16.03 -24.64 -3.95
CA SER A 440 -14.93 -23.97 -4.65
C SER A 440 -13.94 -23.37 -3.65
N ALA A 441 -14.41 -22.64 -2.64
CA ALA A 441 -13.55 -22.09 -1.58
C ALA A 441 -12.82 -23.19 -0.78
N GLY A 442 -13.48 -24.32 -0.50
CA GLY A 442 -12.86 -25.43 0.24
C GLY A 442 -11.76 -26.18 -0.52
N LYS A 443 -11.69 -26.02 -1.85
CA LYS A 443 -10.69 -26.64 -2.74
C LYS A 443 -9.56 -25.68 -3.14
N SER A 444 -9.59 -24.43 -2.69
CA SER A 444 -8.57 -23.42 -3.03
C SER A 444 -7.25 -23.63 -2.29
N ASN A 445 -6.18 -23.03 -2.79
CA ASN A 445 -4.83 -23.05 -2.22
C ASN A 445 -4.65 -21.90 -1.24
N TYR A 446 -4.25 -22.18 0.00
CA TYR A 446 -4.16 -21.22 1.11
C TYR A 446 -2.74 -20.95 1.60
N LEU A 447 -1.74 -21.54 0.94
CA LEU A 447 -0.31 -21.34 1.21
C LEU A 447 0.10 -21.68 2.66
N GLY A 448 -0.58 -22.66 3.26
CA GLY A 448 -0.38 -23.08 4.65
C GLY A 448 -1.06 -22.20 5.71
N ASP A 449 -1.73 -21.11 5.30
CA ASP A 449 -2.39 -20.21 6.25
C ASP A 449 -3.67 -20.83 6.83
N GLN A 450 -3.96 -20.45 8.08
CA GLN A 450 -5.25 -20.70 8.71
C GLN A 450 -6.22 -19.57 8.34
N VAL A 451 -7.36 -19.91 7.72
CA VAL A 451 -8.35 -18.93 7.25
C VAL A 451 -9.69 -19.23 7.89
N ASP A 452 -10.23 -18.28 8.65
CA ASP A 452 -11.55 -18.44 9.26
C ASP A 452 -12.68 -18.14 8.28
N LEU A 453 -13.76 -18.93 8.38
CA LEU A 453 -14.96 -18.81 7.55
C LEU A 453 -16.13 -18.28 8.37
N MET A 454 -16.68 -17.15 7.97
CA MET A 454 -17.88 -16.55 8.56
C MET A 454 -19.05 -16.66 7.59
N ILE A 455 -20.13 -17.32 8.00
CA ILE A 455 -21.36 -17.45 7.19
C ILE A 455 -22.48 -16.65 7.85
N HIS A 456 -22.98 -15.66 7.11
CA HIS A 456 -24.06 -14.76 7.50
C HIS A 456 -25.34 -15.14 6.77
N MET A 457 -26.27 -15.75 7.51
CA MET A 457 -27.60 -16.10 7.04
C MET A 457 -28.59 -14.97 7.38
N GLU A 458 -29.36 -14.54 6.40
CA GLU A 458 -30.52 -13.65 6.61
C GLU A 458 -31.63 -14.38 7.39
N GLN A 459 -32.51 -13.62 8.03
CA GLN A 459 -33.65 -14.13 8.81
C GLN A 459 -34.53 -15.10 8.01
N SER A 460 -34.60 -14.90 6.69
CA SER A 460 -35.44 -15.72 5.83
C SER A 460 -34.76 -16.97 5.27
N ALA A 461 -33.61 -17.37 5.80
CA ALA A 461 -32.89 -18.55 5.32
C ALA A 461 -33.70 -19.85 5.46
N ASP A 462 -33.87 -20.55 4.35
CA ASP A 462 -34.68 -21.76 4.26
C ASP A 462 -34.05 -22.93 5.02
N ARG A 463 -34.83 -24.00 5.26
CA ARG A 463 -34.35 -25.18 5.99
C ARG A 463 -33.16 -25.83 5.30
N ALA A 464 -33.16 -25.90 3.97
CA ALA A 464 -32.09 -26.50 3.18
C ALA A 464 -30.76 -25.74 3.34
N THR A 465 -30.79 -24.40 3.27
CA THR A 465 -29.59 -23.56 3.50
C THR A 465 -29.06 -23.73 4.92
N ARG A 466 -29.94 -23.72 5.93
CA ARG A 466 -29.53 -23.93 7.33
C ARG A 466 -28.89 -25.31 7.55
N MET A 467 -29.46 -26.37 6.96
CA MET A 467 -28.89 -27.72 7.04
C MET A 467 -27.52 -27.82 6.35
N LEU A 468 -27.39 -27.22 5.16
CA LEU A 468 -26.12 -27.17 4.43
C LEU A 468 -25.03 -26.47 5.25
N VAL A 469 -25.32 -25.29 5.77
CA VAL A 469 -24.37 -24.48 6.54
C VAL A 469 -23.95 -25.18 7.83
N ASN A 470 -24.88 -25.82 8.54
CA ASN A 470 -24.58 -26.55 9.77
C ASN A 470 -23.73 -27.80 9.51
N SER A 471 -24.04 -28.56 8.46
CA SER A 471 -23.33 -29.82 8.13
C SER A 471 -21.98 -29.62 7.44
N PHE A 472 -21.74 -28.46 6.81
CA PHE A 472 -20.49 -28.19 6.12
C PHE A 472 -19.28 -28.12 7.08
N VAL A 473 -18.22 -28.87 6.78
CA VAL A 473 -16.98 -28.89 7.56
C VAL A 473 -15.92 -28.05 6.86
N TRP A 474 -15.47 -27.00 7.55
CA TRP A 474 -14.37 -26.15 7.10
C TRP A 474 -13.04 -26.67 7.64
N LYS A 475 -12.05 -26.87 6.76
CA LYS A 475 -10.77 -27.51 7.12
C LYS A 475 -9.62 -26.53 7.33
N GLN A 476 -9.76 -25.32 6.79
CA GLN A 476 -8.70 -24.32 6.74
C GLN A 476 -8.65 -23.44 8.00
N GLY A 477 -9.68 -23.44 8.85
CA GLY A 477 -9.73 -22.60 10.04
C GLY A 477 -11.03 -22.78 10.80
N ILE A 478 -11.46 -21.78 11.56
CA ILE A 478 -12.67 -21.85 12.38
C ILE A 478 -13.89 -21.42 11.55
N LYS A 479 -15.01 -22.16 11.68
CA LYS A 479 -16.30 -21.81 11.07
C LYS A 479 -17.18 -21.06 12.06
N PHE A 480 -17.51 -19.81 11.76
CA PHE A 480 -18.45 -18.97 12.51
C PHE A 480 -19.77 -18.84 11.77
N LEU A 481 -20.89 -18.97 12.50
CA LEU A 481 -22.24 -18.88 11.95
C LEU A 481 -22.99 -17.73 12.60
N ARG A 482 -23.59 -16.87 11.77
CA ARG A 482 -24.50 -15.81 12.23
C ARG A 482 -25.82 -15.92 11.48
N HIS A 483 -26.93 -15.93 12.21
CA HIS A 483 -28.28 -15.92 11.67
C HIS A 483 -29.02 -14.69 12.17
N ARG A 484 -29.59 -13.88 11.28
CA ARG A 484 -30.35 -12.69 11.68
C ARG A 484 -31.71 -13.07 12.26
N VAL A 485 -32.12 -12.37 13.30
CA VAL A 485 -33.45 -12.54 13.91
C VAL A 485 -34.52 -11.71 13.19
N LYS A 486 -34.14 -10.56 12.64
CA LYS A 486 -35.00 -9.66 11.85
C LYS A 486 -34.40 -9.44 10.48
N LYS A 487 -35.24 -9.43 9.45
CA LYS A 487 -34.85 -9.16 8.07
C LYS A 487 -34.15 -7.82 7.94
N GLY A 488 -32.85 -7.84 7.60
CA GLY A 488 -32.03 -6.64 7.45
C GLY A 488 -32.00 -6.11 6.02
N GLY A 489 -32.08 -7.00 5.02
CA GLY A 489 -31.89 -6.66 3.62
C GLY A 489 -30.41 -6.52 3.23
N LEU A 490 -30.16 -6.30 1.94
CA LEU A 490 -28.83 -6.46 1.34
C LEU A 490 -27.77 -5.48 1.92
N MET A 491 -28.15 -4.22 2.21
CA MET A 491 -27.20 -3.23 2.71
C MET A 491 -26.69 -3.60 4.13
N PRO A 492 -27.55 -3.81 5.15
CA PRO A 492 -27.09 -4.30 6.45
C PRO A 492 -26.39 -5.66 6.35
N ALA A 493 -26.88 -6.56 5.49
CA ALA A 493 -26.27 -7.88 5.29
C ALA A 493 -24.79 -7.78 4.89
N ILE A 494 -24.43 -6.86 3.98
CA ILE A 494 -23.05 -6.67 3.53
C ILE A 494 -22.25 -5.82 4.51
N VAL A 495 -22.75 -4.65 4.90
CA VAL A 495 -21.96 -3.71 5.72
C VAL A 495 -21.66 -4.27 7.10
N GLU A 496 -22.62 -4.94 7.74
CA GLU A 496 -22.44 -5.51 9.08
C GLU A 496 -21.89 -6.95 9.07
N SER A 497 -21.55 -7.49 7.90
CA SER A 497 -20.95 -8.83 7.80
C SER A 497 -19.56 -8.87 8.42
N TRP A 498 -18.83 -7.76 8.37
CA TRP A 498 -17.46 -7.68 8.86
C TRP A 498 -17.14 -6.30 9.41
N TYR A 499 -16.45 -6.28 10.55
CA TYR A 499 -15.83 -5.10 11.13
C TYR A 499 -14.45 -5.50 11.67
N PRO A 500 -13.35 -4.95 11.12
CA PRO A 500 -11.99 -5.40 11.42
C PRO A 500 -11.55 -5.01 12.83
N SER A 501 -10.89 -5.95 13.52
CA SER A 501 -10.36 -5.74 14.88
C SER A 501 -9.00 -5.04 14.90
N HIS A 502 -8.17 -5.21 13.87
CA HIS A 502 -6.88 -4.53 13.69
C HIS A 502 -6.62 -4.14 12.22
N ASN A 503 -5.43 -3.61 11.90
CA ASN A 503 -5.08 -3.08 10.56
C ASN A 503 -4.51 -4.12 9.59
N ASP A 504 -4.28 -5.33 10.09
CA ASP A 504 -3.73 -6.45 9.33
C ASP A 504 -4.79 -7.55 9.13
N GLU A 505 -6.04 -7.28 9.54
CA GLU A 505 -7.20 -8.12 9.32
C GLU A 505 -7.92 -7.66 8.04
N TYR A 506 -8.06 -8.53 7.06
CA TYR A 506 -8.72 -8.28 5.78
C TYR A 506 -9.91 -9.20 5.63
N ALA A 507 -10.92 -8.82 4.85
CA ALA A 507 -12.04 -9.69 4.55
C ALA A 507 -12.27 -9.87 3.05
N VAL A 508 -12.40 -11.13 2.64
CA VAL A 508 -12.94 -11.53 1.35
C VAL A 508 -14.46 -11.62 1.48
N LEU A 509 -15.17 -10.64 0.92
CA LEU A 509 -16.63 -10.59 0.95
C LEU A 509 -17.22 -11.28 -0.28
N LEU A 510 -17.99 -12.35 -0.06
CA LEU A 510 -18.63 -13.15 -1.10
C LEU A 510 -20.14 -13.28 -0.85
N GLU A 511 -20.92 -13.20 -1.92
CA GLU A 511 -22.35 -13.54 -1.92
C GLU A 511 -22.54 -14.99 -2.39
N ASP A 512 -23.68 -15.60 -2.05
CA ASP A 512 -23.97 -16.99 -2.38
C ASP A 512 -24.03 -17.32 -3.89
N ASP A 513 -24.10 -16.32 -4.77
CA ASP A 513 -24.10 -16.46 -6.23
C ASP A 513 -22.70 -16.42 -6.88
N ILE A 514 -21.66 -16.33 -6.05
CA ILE A 514 -20.26 -16.31 -6.47
C ILE A 514 -19.69 -17.72 -6.50
N GLU A 515 -18.78 -17.96 -7.44
CA GLU A 515 -17.85 -19.08 -7.42
C GLU A 515 -16.43 -18.54 -7.50
N VAL A 516 -15.49 -19.12 -6.75
CA VAL A 516 -14.11 -18.66 -6.68
C VAL A 516 -13.13 -19.60 -7.38
N SER A 517 -12.07 -19.03 -7.93
CA SER A 517 -10.94 -19.78 -8.48
C SER A 517 -10.17 -20.50 -7.36
N PRO A 518 -9.51 -21.65 -7.62
CA PRO A 518 -8.55 -22.23 -6.68
C PRO A 518 -7.42 -21.29 -6.24
N LEU A 519 -7.17 -20.20 -6.99
CA LEU A 519 -6.08 -19.25 -6.78
C LEU A 519 -6.53 -17.91 -6.18
N PHE A 520 -7.80 -17.76 -5.78
CA PHE A 520 -8.30 -16.48 -5.27
C PHE A 520 -7.51 -15.98 -4.06
N TYR A 521 -7.12 -16.89 -3.17
CA TYR A 521 -6.35 -16.57 -1.97
C TYR A 521 -4.90 -16.20 -2.33
N VAL A 522 -4.29 -16.93 -3.26
CA VAL A 522 -2.94 -16.66 -3.78
C VAL A 522 -2.86 -15.24 -4.35
N TRP A 523 -3.82 -14.85 -5.20
CA TRP A 523 -3.93 -13.49 -5.73
C TRP A 523 -4.10 -12.43 -4.63
N SER A 524 -4.95 -12.72 -3.65
CA SER A 524 -5.21 -11.82 -2.52
C SER A 524 -3.96 -11.59 -1.68
N LYS A 525 -3.30 -12.68 -1.25
CA LYS A 525 -2.11 -12.62 -0.39
C LYS A 525 -0.92 -11.97 -1.11
N TYR A 526 -0.69 -12.31 -2.38
CA TYR A 526 0.36 -11.69 -3.17
C TYR A 526 0.15 -10.18 -3.32
N SER A 527 -1.08 -9.76 -3.66
CA SER A 527 -1.43 -8.34 -3.83
C SER A 527 -1.33 -7.56 -2.52
N ILE A 528 -1.78 -8.13 -1.40
CA ILE A 528 -1.66 -7.50 -0.08
C ILE A 528 -0.18 -7.31 0.27
N LEU A 529 0.64 -8.36 0.19
CA LEU A 529 2.08 -8.25 0.49
C LEU A 529 2.76 -7.20 -0.41
N LYS A 530 2.46 -7.22 -1.71
CA LYS A 530 3.06 -6.30 -2.69
C LYS A 530 2.69 -4.85 -2.46
N TYR A 531 1.42 -4.53 -2.18
CA TYR A 531 0.96 -3.13 -2.13
C TYR A 531 0.83 -2.55 -0.73
N ARG A 532 0.72 -3.39 0.32
CA ARG A 532 0.58 -2.92 1.71
C ARG A 532 1.85 -3.02 2.52
N TYR A 533 2.67 -4.04 2.29
CA TYR A 533 3.83 -4.34 3.15
C TYR A 533 5.19 -4.11 2.47
N SER A 534 5.20 -3.66 1.21
CA SER A 534 6.44 -3.32 0.50
C SER A 534 7.04 -1.96 0.88
N GLY A 535 6.39 -1.18 1.74
CA GLY A 535 6.85 0.14 2.20
C GLY A 535 6.28 1.34 1.41
N ASN A 536 5.39 1.09 0.44
CA ASN A 536 4.75 2.15 -0.34
C ASN A 536 3.63 2.85 0.44
N LYS A 537 3.86 4.10 0.86
CA LYS A 537 2.89 4.89 1.64
C LYS A 537 1.66 5.31 0.84
N ASP A 538 1.79 5.54 -0.46
CA ASP A 538 0.67 5.95 -1.31
C ASP A 538 -0.26 4.80 -1.61
N ALA A 539 0.28 3.61 -1.91
CA ALA A 539 -0.49 2.38 -2.06
C ALA A 539 -1.29 2.08 -0.79
N TYR A 540 -0.63 2.13 0.38
CA TYR A 540 -1.27 1.97 1.68
C TYR A 540 -2.45 2.93 1.89
N ARG A 541 -2.28 4.19 1.48
CA ARG A 541 -3.28 5.26 1.66
C ARG A 541 -4.44 5.17 0.67
N LEU A 542 -4.16 4.93 -0.61
CA LEU A 542 -5.12 5.09 -1.71
C LEU A 542 -5.86 3.80 -2.05
N MET A 543 -5.24 2.64 -1.85
CA MET A 543 -5.84 1.36 -2.21
C MET A 543 -6.81 0.90 -1.13
N TYR A 544 -8.10 0.74 -1.44
CA TYR A 544 -9.13 0.29 -0.47
C TYR A 544 -9.47 -1.19 -0.56
N GLY A 545 -8.90 -1.90 -1.54
CA GLY A 545 -9.17 -3.31 -1.73
C GLY A 545 -8.63 -3.88 -3.02
N ILE A 546 -8.89 -5.17 -3.21
CA ILE A 546 -8.50 -5.98 -4.37
C ILE A 546 -9.74 -6.68 -4.91
N SER A 547 -10.02 -6.53 -6.19
CA SER A 547 -11.08 -7.27 -6.86
C SER A 547 -10.62 -8.69 -7.16
N LEU A 548 -11.51 -9.67 -6.94
CA LEU A 548 -11.37 -11.02 -7.45
C LEU A 548 -12.00 -11.17 -8.85
N TYR A 549 -12.88 -10.25 -9.21
CA TYR A 549 -13.64 -10.26 -10.46
C TYR A 549 -13.02 -9.33 -11.52
N ALA A 550 -13.13 -9.72 -12.79
CA ALA A 550 -12.75 -8.90 -13.94
C ALA A 550 -14.00 -8.32 -14.63
N PRO A 551 -14.26 -6.99 -14.55
CA PRO A 551 -15.48 -6.41 -15.11
C PRO A 551 -15.47 -6.36 -16.65
N ARG A 552 -16.53 -6.91 -17.24
CA ARG A 552 -16.84 -6.80 -18.68
C ARG A 552 -17.70 -5.58 -19.04
N ASN A 553 -18.15 -4.82 -18.05
CA ASN A 553 -19.02 -3.65 -18.25
C ASN A 553 -18.72 -2.52 -17.26
N LEU A 554 -18.90 -1.28 -17.72
CA LEU A 554 -19.01 -0.10 -16.87
C LEU A 554 -20.46 0.11 -16.44
N GLU A 555 -20.68 0.19 -15.13
CA GLU A 555 -22.03 0.27 -14.57
C GLU A 555 -22.48 1.69 -14.16
N LEU A 556 -21.53 2.61 -14.01
CA LEU A 556 -21.75 3.96 -13.46
C LEU A 556 -22.11 5.02 -14.51
N VAL A 557 -22.07 4.66 -15.79
CA VAL A 557 -22.42 5.57 -16.89
C VAL A 557 -23.92 5.92 -16.83
N PRO A 558 -24.32 7.21 -16.99
CA PRO A 558 -25.73 7.63 -16.92
C PRO A 558 -26.67 6.92 -17.91
N SER A 559 -26.15 6.54 -19.08
CA SER A 559 -26.89 5.87 -20.15
C SER A 559 -27.23 4.41 -19.83
N GLY A 560 -26.62 3.80 -18.82
CA GLY A 560 -26.82 2.40 -18.45
C GLY A 560 -25.50 1.64 -18.35
N ARG A 561 -25.59 0.30 -18.33
CA ARG A 561 -24.39 -0.54 -18.41
C ARG A 561 -23.88 -0.53 -19.84
N VAL A 562 -22.58 -0.31 -20.00
CA VAL A 562 -21.91 -0.31 -21.31
C VAL A 562 -20.79 -1.35 -21.27
N SER A 563 -20.65 -2.13 -22.35
CA SER A 563 -19.55 -3.09 -22.49
C SER A 563 -18.21 -2.38 -22.34
N PHE A 564 -17.28 -2.99 -21.63
CA PHE A 564 -15.98 -2.41 -21.34
C PHE A 564 -14.90 -3.47 -21.34
N ASP A 565 -13.85 -3.20 -22.10
CA ASP A 565 -12.59 -3.93 -22.06
C ASP A 565 -11.51 -2.94 -21.61
N PRO A 566 -10.80 -3.18 -20.51
CA PRO A 566 -9.73 -2.29 -20.06
C PRO A 566 -8.66 -2.09 -21.15
N ASN A 567 -8.37 -3.09 -21.98
CA ASN A 567 -7.37 -2.98 -23.04
C ASN A 567 -7.74 -1.92 -24.10
N SER A 568 -9.02 -1.57 -24.23
CA SER A 568 -9.47 -0.49 -25.12
C SER A 568 -8.93 0.89 -24.72
N VAL A 569 -8.58 1.10 -23.45
CA VAL A 569 -7.98 2.34 -22.93
C VAL A 569 -6.51 2.18 -22.58
N LEU A 570 -6.08 0.98 -22.18
CA LEU A 570 -4.70 0.70 -21.77
C LEU A 570 -3.73 0.60 -22.96
N LEU A 571 -4.10 -0.14 -24.02
CA LEU A 571 -3.21 -0.35 -25.17
C LEU A 571 -2.91 0.95 -25.94
N PRO A 572 -3.88 1.86 -26.20
CA PRO A 572 -3.58 3.15 -26.81
C PRO A 572 -2.66 4.04 -25.97
N ALA A 573 -2.62 3.82 -24.65
CA ALA A 573 -1.74 4.53 -23.71
C ALA A 573 -0.39 3.82 -23.50
N HIS A 574 -0.04 2.83 -24.33
CA HIS A 574 1.23 2.10 -24.33
C HIS A 574 1.49 1.22 -23.09
N TYR A 575 0.46 0.84 -22.35
CA TYR A 575 0.59 -0.21 -21.34
C TYR A 575 0.70 -1.58 -22.01
N ALA A 576 1.44 -2.51 -21.37
CA ALA A 576 1.51 -3.88 -21.84
C ALA A 576 0.12 -4.53 -21.81
N PRO A 577 -0.18 -5.48 -22.73
CA PRO A 577 -1.39 -6.29 -22.64
C PRO A 577 -1.46 -6.97 -21.27
N GLN A 578 -2.68 -7.17 -20.77
CA GLN A 578 -2.91 -7.89 -19.50
C GLN A 578 -2.32 -7.22 -18.25
N THR A 579 -1.96 -5.93 -18.34
CA THR A 579 -1.53 -5.15 -17.17
C THR A 579 -2.72 -4.99 -16.21
N PRO A 580 -2.63 -5.46 -14.95
CA PRO A 580 -3.62 -5.15 -13.92
C PRO A 580 -3.76 -3.65 -13.74
N TYR A 581 -4.93 -3.18 -13.33
CA TYR A 581 -5.21 -1.74 -13.25
C TYR A 581 -5.87 -1.39 -11.93
N ALA A 582 -5.70 -0.15 -11.50
CA ALA A 582 -6.41 0.42 -10.37
C ALA A 582 -7.68 1.12 -10.86
N SER A 583 -8.81 0.99 -10.17
CA SER A 583 -10.05 1.68 -10.52
C SER A 583 -10.80 2.20 -9.30
N GLN A 584 -11.46 3.36 -9.45
CA GLN A 584 -12.36 3.89 -8.42
C GLN A 584 -13.65 3.07 -8.25
N ILE A 585 -14.00 2.18 -9.19
CA ILE A 585 -15.25 1.42 -9.13
C ILE A 585 -15.13 0.31 -8.06
N PRO A 586 -15.99 0.24 -7.02
CA PRO A 586 -15.95 -0.86 -6.07
C PRO A 586 -16.44 -2.17 -6.68
N CYS A 587 -15.82 -3.29 -6.32
CA CYS A 587 -16.26 -4.61 -6.77
C CYS A 587 -17.29 -5.23 -5.81
N SER A 588 -18.40 -5.74 -6.35
CA SER A 588 -19.46 -6.42 -5.57
C SER A 588 -19.57 -7.92 -5.88
N TRP A 589 -18.71 -8.48 -6.74
CA TRP A 589 -18.77 -9.88 -7.16
C TRP A 589 -17.57 -10.69 -6.69
N GLY A 590 -17.16 -10.42 -5.45
CA GLY A 590 -15.97 -10.98 -4.83
C GLY A 590 -14.82 -9.98 -4.80
N ALA A 591 -14.52 -9.51 -3.60
CA ALA A 591 -13.45 -8.56 -3.37
C ALA A 591 -12.87 -8.70 -1.96
N VAL A 592 -11.60 -8.35 -1.83
CA VAL A 592 -10.90 -8.18 -0.57
C VAL A 592 -10.99 -6.71 -0.19
N TYR A 593 -11.51 -6.41 1.00
CA TYR A 593 -11.59 -5.04 1.52
C TYR A 593 -10.54 -4.77 2.59
N PHE A 594 -9.98 -3.57 2.57
CA PHE A 594 -8.94 -3.17 3.52
C PHE A 594 -9.54 -2.56 4.79
N PRO A 595 -8.94 -2.86 5.96
CA PRO A 595 -9.60 -2.62 7.24
C PRO A 595 -9.81 -1.13 7.55
N GLU A 596 -8.82 -0.28 7.29
CA GLU A 596 -8.92 1.15 7.58
C GLU A 596 -10.01 1.82 6.75
N HIS A 597 -10.01 1.56 5.43
CA HIS A 597 -11.00 2.09 4.50
C HIS A 597 -12.40 1.59 4.80
N TRP A 598 -12.54 0.32 5.21
CA TRP A 598 -13.84 -0.23 5.60
C TRP A 598 -14.38 0.41 6.88
N ARG A 599 -13.53 0.64 7.90
CA ARG A 599 -13.94 1.38 9.11
C ARG A 599 -14.32 2.82 8.82
N GLU A 600 -13.58 3.51 7.95
CA GLU A 600 -13.95 4.85 7.49
C GLU A 600 -15.32 4.82 6.81
N PHE A 601 -15.57 3.82 5.95
CA PHE A 601 -16.88 3.65 5.31
C PHE A 601 -18.01 3.40 6.30
N HIS A 602 -17.80 2.57 7.33
CA HIS A 602 -18.77 2.37 8.41
C HIS A 602 -19.13 3.71 9.08
N ALA A 603 -18.13 4.48 9.49
CA ALA A 603 -18.33 5.79 10.12
C ALA A 603 -19.03 6.79 9.17
N TYR A 604 -18.67 6.77 7.88
CA TYR A 604 -19.29 7.59 6.85
C TYR A 604 -20.77 7.23 6.66
N LEU A 605 -21.08 5.94 6.52
CA LEU A 605 -22.43 5.46 6.26
C LEU A 605 -23.37 5.75 7.44
N ILE A 606 -22.92 5.54 8.68
CA ILE A 606 -23.71 5.86 9.89
C ILE A 606 -24.17 7.32 9.84
N ARG A 607 -23.26 8.24 9.53
CA ARG A 607 -23.58 9.67 9.45
C ARG A 607 -24.47 10.00 8.27
N ARG A 608 -24.22 9.42 7.09
CA ARG A 608 -25.08 9.60 5.90
C ARG A 608 -26.50 9.12 6.09
N LEU A 609 -26.71 8.00 6.79
CA LEU A 609 -28.05 7.50 7.08
C LEU A 609 -28.80 8.42 8.05
N GLN A 610 -28.11 9.06 9.00
CA GLN A 610 -28.71 10.08 9.86
C GLN A 610 -29.18 11.29 9.06
N ASP A 611 -28.37 11.79 8.12
CA ASP A 611 -28.74 12.92 7.27
C ASP A 611 -30.01 12.64 6.45
N LEU A 612 -30.19 11.40 5.98
CA LEU A 612 -31.35 10.98 5.21
C LEU A 612 -32.64 10.83 6.03
N ASN A 613 -32.51 10.71 7.36
CA ASN A 613 -33.64 10.61 8.28
C ASN A 613 -34.10 11.98 8.81
N LEU A 614 -33.42 13.08 8.43
CA LEU A 614 -33.83 14.42 8.81
C LEU A 614 -35.16 14.82 8.12
N PRO A 615 -36.01 15.64 8.77
CA PRO A 615 -37.24 16.16 8.17
C PRO A 615 -36.98 16.84 6.82
N LYS A 616 -37.90 16.70 5.85
CA LYS A 616 -37.77 17.25 4.48
C LYS A 616 -37.50 18.77 4.40
N HIS A 617 -37.78 19.52 5.47
CA HIS A 617 -37.56 20.96 5.59
C HIS A 617 -36.21 21.34 6.22
N SER A 618 -35.40 20.35 6.61
CA SER A 618 -34.04 20.56 7.09
C SER A 618 -33.12 20.77 5.89
N ASP A 619 -32.06 21.56 6.03
CA ASP A 619 -30.99 21.67 5.04
C ASP A 619 -30.23 20.33 4.93
N VAL A 620 -30.82 19.36 4.23
CA VAL A 620 -30.23 18.04 4.02
C VAL A 620 -29.06 18.21 3.06
N ARG A 621 -27.85 17.91 3.53
CA ARG A 621 -26.66 17.87 2.67
C ARG A 621 -26.76 16.71 1.69
N LEU A 622 -26.91 17.05 0.41
CA LEU A 622 -27.01 16.07 -0.67
C LEU A 622 -25.63 15.78 -1.26
N ILE A 623 -24.88 14.88 -0.62
CA ILE A 623 -23.66 14.32 -1.22
C ILE A 623 -24.08 13.38 -2.35
N SER A 624 -23.66 13.69 -3.59
CA SER A 624 -23.92 12.86 -4.76
C SER A 624 -22.81 13.00 -5.80
N VAL A 625 -22.31 11.88 -6.33
CA VAL A 625 -21.23 11.93 -7.33
C VAL A 625 -21.77 12.48 -8.66
N PRO A 626 -21.24 13.61 -9.18
CA PRO A 626 -21.77 14.26 -10.36
C PRO A 626 -21.77 13.34 -11.58
N GLY A 627 -22.89 13.24 -12.29
CA GLY A 627 -22.98 12.41 -13.50
C GLY A 627 -22.78 10.90 -13.25
N SER A 628 -22.93 10.43 -12.01
CA SER A 628 -22.90 9.00 -11.69
C SER A 628 -24.30 8.41 -11.68
N ARG A 629 -24.46 7.24 -12.33
CA ARG A 629 -25.72 6.47 -12.27
C ARG A 629 -26.04 5.96 -10.86
N SER A 630 -25.04 5.86 -9.99
CA SER A 630 -25.17 5.38 -8.61
C SER A 630 -26.16 6.19 -7.77
N ASP A 631 -26.44 7.45 -8.13
CA ASP A 631 -27.38 8.28 -7.38
C ASP A 631 -28.80 7.68 -7.34
N LYS A 632 -29.17 6.91 -8.37
CA LYS A 632 -30.45 6.19 -8.46
C LYS A 632 -30.54 4.98 -7.52
N TRP A 633 -29.44 4.55 -6.90
CA TRP A 633 -29.36 3.33 -6.10
C TRP A 633 -29.59 3.57 -4.60
N LYS A 634 -30.73 4.16 -4.24
CA LYS A 634 -31.03 4.58 -2.86
C LYS A 634 -30.94 3.48 -1.79
N LYS A 635 -31.11 2.21 -2.17
CA LYS A 635 -31.05 1.04 -1.26
C LYS A 635 -29.74 0.27 -1.32
N SER A 636 -28.76 0.73 -2.10
CA SER A 636 -27.49 0.03 -2.28
C SER A 636 -26.40 0.64 -1.39
N TRP A 637 -25.72 -0.21 -0.62
CA TRP A 637 -24.54 0.20 0.14
C TRP A 637 -23.45 0.78 -0.78
N LYS A 638 -23.35 0.24 -2.00
CA LYS A 638 -22.37 0.61 -3.01
C LYS A 638 -22.48 2.08 -3.42
N LYS A 639 -23.68 2.67 -3.39
CA LYS A 639 -23.88 4.11 -3.65
C LYS A 639 -23.01 4.94 -2.71
N TYR A 640 -23.18 4.73 -1.41
CA TYR A 640 -22.49 5.48 -0.37
C TYR A 640 -20.99 5.22 -0.38
N PHE A 641 -20.59 3.99 -0.73
CA PHE A 641 -19.17 3.69 -0.84
C PHE A 641 -18.53 4.37 -2.06
N ILE A 642 -19.24 4.47 -3.19
CA ILE A 642 -18.79 5.25 -4.36
C ILE A 642 -18.64 6.73 -4.01
N GLU A 643 -19.54 7.31 -3.22
CA GLU A 643 -19.40 8.69 -2.73
C GLU A 643 -18.09 8.88 -1.95
N LEU A 644 -17.82 8.00 -0.98
CA LEU A 644 -16.58 8.06 -0.19
C LEU A 644 -15.33 7.87 -1.07
N VAL A 645 -15.35 6.90 -1.98
CA VAL A 645 -14.24 6.62 -2.89
C VAL A 645 -13.95 7.83 -3.78
N TYR A 646 -14.99 8.53 -4.25
CA TYR A 646 -14.83 9.75 -5.04
C TYR A 646 -14.22 10.90 -4.23
N LEU A 647 -14.72 11.14 -3.00
CA LEU A 647 -14.21 12.18 -2.08
C LEU A 647 -12.76 11.94 -1.61
N ARG A 648 -12.34 10.67 -1.57
CA ARG A 648 -11.00 10.27 -1.12
C ARG A 648 -10.02 9.97 -2.24
N ALA A 649 -10.48 9.95 -3.49
CA ALA A 649 -9.69 9.47 -4.64
C ALA A 649 -9.17 8.03 -4.45
N TYR A 650 -9.93 7.21 -3.75
CA TYR A 650 -9.56 5.82 -3.47
C TYR A 650 -9.66 4.94 -4.71
N VAL A 651 -8.84 3.89 -4.76
CA VAL A 651 -8.79 2.93 -5.88
C VAL A 651 -8.73 1.49 -5.39
N MET A 652 -9.21 0.56 -6.21
CA MET A 652 -9.14 -0.88 -5.98
C MET A 652 -8.36 -1.53 -7.13
N LEU A 653 -7.55 -2.53 -6.81
CA LEU A 653 -6.81 -3.31 -7.81
C LEU A 653 -7.78 -4.24 -8.56
N TYR A 654 -7.67 -4.31 -9.88
CA TYR A 654 -8.44 -5.21 -10.73
C TYR A 654 -7.54 -6.14 -11.56
N PRO A 655 -7.88 -7.43 -11.64
CA PRO A 655 -7.21 -8.36 -12.55
C PRO A 655 -7.54 -8.01 -14.01
N ASN A 656 -6.56 -8.23 -14.89
CA ASN A 656 -6.71 -8.05 -16.34
C ASN A 656 -5.97 -9.19 -17.04
N PHE A 657 -6.51 -10.41 -16.99
CA PHE A 657 -5.91 -11.57 -17.65
C PHE A 657 -6.57 -11.85 -18.99
N TYR A 658 -5.98 -12.76 -19.77
CA TYR A 658 -6.51 -13.19 -21.06
C TYR A 658 -8.00 -13.59 -20.95
N ASP A 659 -8.82 -13.13 -21.89
CA ASP A 659 -10.28 -13.38 -21.95
C ASP A 659 -11.04 -13.05 -20.64
N PHE A 660 -10.58 -12.04 -19.90
CA PHE A 660 -11.14 -11.65 -18.60
C PHE A 660 -11.10 -12.78 -17.57
N GLU A 661 -10.11 -13.68 -17.67
CA GLU A 661 -9.86 -14.68 -16.65
C GLU A 661 -9.68 -14.01 -15.27
N ALA A 662 -10.37 -14.53 -14.26
CA ALA A 662 -10.50 -13.88 -12.96
C ALA A 662 -10.49 -14.90 -11.81
N PHE A 663 -10.56 -14.40 -10.58
CA PHE A 663 -10.54 -15.19 -9.36
C PHE A 663 -11.91 -15.39 -8.72
N SER A 664 -12.93 -14.70 -9.23
CA SER A 664 -14.33 -14.94 -8.92
C SER A 664 -15.20 -14.75 -10.17
N THR A 665 -16.35 -15.41 -10.19
CA THR A 665 -17.35 -15.28 -11.24
C THR A 665 -18.75 -15.24 -10.62
N ASN A 666 -19.65 -14.45 -11.20
CA ASN A 666 -21.02 -14.32 -10.74
C ASN A 666 -21.96 -15.11 -11.66
N HIS A 667 -22.73 -16.03 -11.08
CA HIS A 667 -23.66 -16.91 -11.82
C HIS A 667 -25.03 -16.29 -12.09
N VAL A 668 -25.23 -15.03 -11.67
CA VAL A 668 -26.43 -14.22 -11.93
C VAL A 668 -27.68 -14.96 -11.47
N GLU A 669 -27.63 -15.52 -10.26
CA GLU A 669 -28.71 -16.31 -9.69
C GLU A 669 -29.91 -15.43 -9.32
N PHE A 670 -31.12 -16.01 -9.31
CA PHE A 670 -32.36 -15.26 -9.09
C PHE A 670 -32.41 -14.56 -7.74
N GLY A 671 -32.63 -13.25 -7.72
CA GLY A 671 -32.77 -12.46 -6.49
C GLY A 671 -33.02 -10.98 -6.74
N THR A 672 -32.64 -10.12 -5.80
CA THR A 672 -32.99 -8.68 -5.77
C THR A 672 -32.65 -7.93 -7.06
N HIS A 673 -31.59 -8.34 -7.77
CA HIS A 673 -31.10 -7.68 -8.98
C HIS A 673 -31.45 -8.39 -10.31
N VAL A 674 -31.95 -9.63 -10.28
CA VAL A 674 -32.17 -10.47 -11.47
C VAL A 674 -33.53 -11.16 -11.40
N LYS A 675 -34.45 -10.79 -12.30
CA LYS A 675 -35.79 -11.39 -12.47
C LYS A 675 -35.83 -12.37 -13.65
N SER A 676 -36.73 -13.37 -13.60
CA SER A 676 -36.74 -14.59 -14.42
C SER A 676 -36.53 -14.43 -15.93
N GLU A 677 -37.23 -13.50 -16.58
CA GLU A 677 -37.31 -13.42 -18.05
C GLU A 677 -36.05 -12.87 -18.75
N LYS A 678 -35.07 -12.30 -18.03
CA LYS A 678 -33.87 -11.67 -18.63
C LYS A 678 -32.57 -12.44 -18.48
N ARG A 679 -32.59 -13.58 -17.76
CA ARG A 679 -31.37 -14.30 -17.35
C ARG A 679 -30.48 -14.69 -18.54
N GLN A 680 -31.02 -15.38 -19.55
CA GLN A 680 -30.23 -15.85 -20.71
C GLN A 680 -29.59 -14.72 -21.53
N SER A 681 -30.23 -13.55 -21.58
CA SER A 681 -29.66 -12.38 -22.28
C SER A 681 -28.54 -11.66 -21.52
N VAL A 682 -28.37 -11.97 -20.23
CA VAL A 682 -27.49 -11.23 -19.30
C VAL A 682 -26.33 -12.11 -18.80
N ILE A 683 -26.50 -13.44 -18.74
CA ILE A 683 -25.47 -14.39 -18.24
C ILE A 683 -24.09 -14.14 -18.88
N GLY A 684 -24.02 -14.07 -20.20
CA GLY A 684 -22.74 -13.88 -20.93
C GLY A 684 -22.07 -12.52 -20.70
N THR A 685 -22.75 -11.59 -20.04
CA THR A 685 -22.21 -10.25 -19.74
C THR A 685 -21.60 -10.16 -18.34
N PHE A 686 -21.89 -11.11 -17.45
CA PHE A 686 -21.45 -11.09 -16.03
C PHE A 686 -20.56 -12.28 -15.69
N MET A 687 -20.78 -13.45 -16.31
CA MET A 687 -19.90 -14.59 -16.13
C MET A 687 -18.56 -14.33 -16.81
N VAL A 688 -17.49 -14.59 -16.06
CA VAL A 688 -16.10 -14.56 -16.53
C VAL A 688 -15.44 -15.92 -16.27
N PRO A 689 -14.46 -16.33 -17.07
CA PRO A 689 -13.73 -17.57 -16.83
C PRO A 689 -12.94 -17.48 -15.51
N LEU A 690 -12.96 -18.55 -14.73
CA LEU A 690 -12.17 -18.67 -13.51
C LEU A 690 -10.78 -19.20 -13.83
N MET A 691 -9.75 -18.62 -13.22
CA MET A 691 -8.38 -19.09 -13.34
C MET A 691 -8.21 -20.45 -12.67
N GLN A 692 -8.16 -21.53 -13.44
CA GLN A 692 -8.03 -22.90 -12.88
C GLN A 692 -6.58 -23.36 -12.79
N ARG A 693 -5.73 -22.88 -13.70
CA ARG A 693 -4.30 -23.17 -13.73
C ARG A 693 -3.53 -21.93 -13.34
N ASP A 694 -2.43 -22.12 -12.63
CA ASP A 694 -1.59 -20.99 -12.22
C ASP A 694 -0.80 -20.45 -13.41
N THR A 695 -1.37 -19.40 -14.00
CA THR A 695 -0.78 -18.65 -15.11
C THR A 695 -0.52 -17.20 -14.71
N ILE A 696 -0.68 -16.86 -13.41
CA ILE A 696 -0.60 -15.49 -12.88
C ILE A 696 0.69 -14.84 -13.36
N LEU A 697 1.84 -15.45 -13.06
CA LEU A 697 3.14 -14.89 -13.43
C LEU A 697 3.44 -14.98 -14.92
N SER A 698 2.90 -15.97 -15.64
CA SER A 698 3.14 -16.07 -17.09
C SER A 698 2.43 -14.98 -17.90
N GLN A 699 1.27 -14.51 -17.41
CA GLN A 699 0.45 -13.50 -18.09
C GLN A 699 0.76 -12.08 -17.60
N LEU A 700 1.27 -11.91 -16.39
CA LEU A 700 1.67 -10.60 -15.89
C LEU A 700 2.87 -10.02 -16.67
N PRO A 701 2.90 -8.70 -16.91
CA PRO A 701 4.08 -8.06 -17.50
C PRO A 701 5.31 -8.27 -16.62
N ASP A 702 6.47 -8.50 -17.24
CA ASP A 702 7.73 -8.83 -16.57
C ASP A 702 7.67 -10.02 -15.59
N HIS A 703 6.66 -10.87 -15.71
CA HIS A 703 6.38 -11.98 -14.81
C HIS A 703 6.20 -11.60 -13.34
N ARG A 704 5.68 -10.40 -13.05
CA ARG A 704 5.46 -9.88 -11.69
C ARG A 704 4.33 -8.86 -11.60
N LEU A 705 3.89 -8.55 -10.38
CA LEU A 705 2.95 -7.44 -10.18
C LEU A 705 3.69 -6.11 -10.39
N PRO A 706 3.13 -5.16 -11.17
CA PRO A 706 3.70 -3.83 -11.34
C PRO A 706 3.85 -3.09 -10.00
N PHE A 707 4.79 -2.15 -9.93
CA PHE A 707 4.82 -1.20 -8.82
C PHE A 707 3.56 -0.33 -8.83
N PHE A 708 3.19 0.20 -7.67
CA PHE A 708 1.94 0.95 -7.54
C PHE A 708 1.93 2.21 -8.43
N GLU A 709 3.08 2.86 -8.57
CA GLU A 709 3.29 4.04 -9.42
C GLU A 709 3.10 3.75 -10.90
N ASP A 710 3.35 2.50 -11.32
CA ASP A 710 3.27 2.06 -12.71
C ASP A 710 1.88 1.47 -13.05
N LEU A 711 0.99 1.32 -12.06
CA LEU A 711 -0.36 0.82 -12.31
C LEU A 711 -1.19 1.86 -13.08
N PRO A 712 -1.80 1.48 -14.21
CA PRO A 712 -2.77 2.35 -14.85
C PRO A 712 -3.97 2.58 -13.93
N VAL A 713 -4.42 3.83 -13.84
CA VAL A 713 -5.52 4.23 -12.94
C VAL A 713 -6.72 4.66 -13.76
N LEU A 714 -7.88 4.06 -13.47
CA LEU A 714 -9.16 4.37 -14.11
C LEU A 714 -10.11 5.09 -13.14
N ASP A 715 -10.78 6.13 -13.62
CA ASP A 715 -11.86 6.77 -12.87
C ASP A 715 -13.16 5.95 -12.86
N LEU A 716 -14.22 6.50 -12.25
CA LEU A 716 -15.55 5.88 -12.18
C LEU A 716 -16.20 5.62 -13.56
N TRP A 717 -15.70 6.24 -14.63
CA TRP A 717 -16.24 6.11 -15.99
C TRP A 717 -15.31 5.31 -16.91
N GLY A 718 -14.26 4.67 -16.36
CA GLY A 718 -13.33 3.83 -17.11
C GLY A 718 -12.33 4.62 -17.95
N GLN A 719 -12.13 5.90 -17.66
CA GLN A 719 -11.13 6.72 -18.35
C GLN A 719 -9.80 6.69 -17.60
N LEU A 720 -8.71 6.66 -18.35
CA LEU A 720 -7.36 6.70 -17.79
C LEU A 720 -7.09 8.06 -17.13
N GLN A 721 -6.60 8.03 -15.89
CA GLN A 721 -6.26 9.18 -15.06
C GLN A 721 -4.95 8.93 -14.33
N THR A 722 -4.41 9.96 -13.66
CA THR A 722 -3.32 9.82 -12.69
C THR A 722 -3.87 9.92 -11.28
N HIS A 723 -3.14 9.38 -10.29
CA HIS A 723 -3.50 9.56 -8.87
C HIS A 723 -3.62 11.04 -8.48
N GLU A 724 -2.73 11.89 -8.98
CA GLU A 724 -2.77 13.35 -8.76
C GLU A 724 -4.03 13.99 -9.35
N SER A 725 -4.45 13.57 -10.56
CA SER A 725 -5.67 14.07 -11.20
C SER A 725 -6.92 13.68 -10.40
N LEU A 726 -6.99 12.43 -9.93
CA LEU A 726 -8.09 11.98 -9.08
C LEU A 726 -8.11 12.75 -7.75
N ASP A 727 -6.95 12.96 -7.13
CA ASP A 727 -6.85 13.70 -5.87
C ASP A 727 -7.26 15.17 -6.03
N ALA A 728 -6.88 15.81 -7.15
CA ALA A 728 -7.30 17.18 -7.47
C ALA A 728 -8.82 17.28 -7.67
N LYS A 729 -9.44 16.33 -8.40
CA LYS A 729 -10.90 16.26 -8.55
C LYS A 729 -11.60 16.04 -7.21
N ALA A 730 -11.05 15.15 -6.38
CA ALA A 730 -11.57 14.86 -5.05
C ALA A 730 -11.45 16.08 -4.11
N SER A 731 -10.34 16.81 -4.16
CA SER A 731 -10.12 18.03 -3.37
C SER A 731 -11.08 19.14 -3.77
N ALA A 732 -11.27 19.37 -5.07
CA ALA A 732 -12.22 20.37 -5.56
C ALA A 732 -13.66 20.03 -5.17
N TYR A 733 -14.03 18.75 -5.25
CA TYR A 733 -15.35 18.30 -4.83
C TYR A 733 -15.53 18.31 -3.29
N HIS A 734 -14.47 18.09 -2.53
CA HIS A 734 -14.49 18.19 -1.07
C HIS A 734 -14.86 19.60 -0.59
N GLU A 735 -14.28 20.65 -1.18
CA GLU A 735 -14.59 22.05 -0.85
C GLU A 735 -16.07 22.40 -1.08
N HIS A 736 -16.71 21.73 -2.05
CA HIS A 736 -18.13 21.87 -2.33
C HIS A 736 -19.02 21.19 -1.28
N VAL A 737 -18.56 20.07 -0.72
CA VAL A 737 -19.33 19.23 0.21
C VAL A 737 -19.09 19.57 1.68
N SER A 738 -17.92 20.10 2.02
CA SER A 738 -17.51 20.38 3.40
C SER A 738 -16.58 21.59 3.49
N SER A 739 -16.79 22.41 4.52
CA SER A 739 -15.94 23.57 4.84
C SER A 739 -14.64 23.21 5.58
N CYS A 740 -14.53 21.98 6.09
CA CYS A 740 -13.32 21.53 6.79
C CYS A 740 -12.18 21.26 5.80
N PRO A 741 -10.92 21.48 6.19
CA PRO A 741 -9.78 21.09 5.37
C PRO A 741 -9.76 19.56 5.21
N ARG A 742 -9.56 19.09 3.97
CA ARG A 742 -9.48 17.68 3.61
C ARG A 742 -8.29 17.00 4.31
N LYS A 743 -8.55 15.97 5.11
CA LYS A 743 -7.52 15.22 5.86
C LYS A 743 -7.09 13.95 5.12
N VAL A 744 -6.11 14.11 4.25
CA VAL A 744 -5.55 13.01 3.45
C VAL A 744 -4.90 11.94 4.34
N GLY A 745 -5.30 10.68 4.19
CA GLY A 745 -4.71 9.52 4.88
C GLY A 745 -5.09 9.33 6.36
N SER A 746 -6.08 10.09 6.85
CA SER A 746 -6.54 9.97 8.25
C SER A 746 -7.56 8.86 8.51
N PHE A 747 -8.12 8.25 7.44
CA PHE A 747 -9.19 7.22 7.48
C PHE A 747 -10.35 7.56 8.42
N ASP A 748 -10.69 8.85 8.49
CA ASP A 748 -11.69 9.39 9.39
C ASP A 748 -12.59 10.34 8.59
N PRO A 749 -13.89 10.06 8.46
CA PRO A 749 -14.75 10.82 7.57
C PRO A 749 -15.26 12.12 8.22
N ARG A 750 -14.84 12.48 9.44
CA ARG A 750 -15.33 13.68 10.15
C ARG A 750 -15.11 14.99 9.36
N ASP A 751 -14.02 15.09 8.60
CA ASP A 751 -13.74 16.24 7.75
C ASP A 751 -14.72 16.38 6.57
N LEU A 752 -15.49 15.34 6.23
CA LEU A 752 -16.53 15.37 5.19
C LEU A 752 -17.86 15.96 5.69
N PHE A 753 -18.00 16.20 6.99
CA PHE A 753 -19.28 16.56 7.62
C PHE A 753 -19.29 17.93 8.30
N CYS A 754 -18.37 18.84 7.99
CA CYS A 754 -18.40 20.20 8.54
C CYS A 754 -19.43 21.10 7.84
N LEU A 755 -20.03 22.04 8.57
CA LEU A 755 -21.13 22.89 8.09
C LEU A 755 -20.71 23.72 6.87
N VAL A 756 -21.46 23.59 5.78
CA VAL A 756 -21.37 24.46 4.60
C VAL A 756 -22.51 25.48 4.72
N ASP A 757 -22.19 26.76 4.73
CA ASP A 757 -23.19 27.83 4.59
C ASP A 757 -23.59 27.91 3.11
N GLY A 758 -24.82 27.49 2.75
CA GLY A 758 -25.32 27.62 1.38
C GLY A 758 -26.53 26.75 1.04
N PRO A 759 -27.29 27.10 -0.02
CA PRO A 759 -28.44 26.30 -0.46
C PRO A 759 -27.99 24.93 -1.01
N PRO A 760 -28.82 23.87 -0.84
CA PRO A 760 -28.52 22.54 -1.38
C PRO A 760 -28.35 22.58 -2.90
N ASP A 761 -27.52 21.68 -3.44
CA ASP A 761 -27.34 21.53 -4.87
C ASP A 761 -28.68 21.33 -5.60
N PRO A 762 -28.92 22.03 -6.72
CA PRO A 762 -30.11 21.78 -7.52
C PRO A 762 -30.11 20.31 -8.00
N PRO A 763 -31.26 19.62 -7.97
CA PRO A 763 -31.36 18.23 -8.39
C PRO A 763 -30.84 18.08 -9.82
N GLN A 764 -29.86 17.18 -10.03
CA GLN A 764 -29.26 16.97 -11.35
C GLN A 764 -30.33 16.43 -12.32
N VAL A 765 -30.68 17.25 -13.32
CA VAL A 765 -31.60 16.87 -14.39
C VAL A 765 -30.83 16.04 -15.41
N PHE A 766 -30.97 14.71 -15.33
CA PHE A 766 -30.44 13.82 -16.36
C PHE A 766 -31.20 14.04 -17.68
N PRO A 767 -30.52 14.19 -18.83
CA PRO A 767 -31.20 14.18 -20.11
C PRO A 767 -31.94 12.84 -20.24
N MET A 768 -33.27 12.89 -20.30
CA MET A 768 -34.07 11.70 -20.57
C MET A 768 -33.61 11.13 -21.91
N SER A 769 -33.11 9.88 -21.94
CA SER A 769 -32.94 9.19 -23.21
C SER A 769 -34.30 9.22 -23.90
N ARG A 770 -34.38 9.75 -25.13
CA ARG A 770 -35.58 9.63 -25.95
C ARG A 770 -36.03 8.18 -25.89
N LYS A 771 -37.21 7.91 -25.31
CA LYS A 771 -37.76 6.54 -25.29
C LYS A 771 -37.76 6.07 -26.74
N LYS A 772 -36.93 5.08 -27.09
CA LYS A 772 -37.05 4.43 -28.39
C LYS A 772 -38.49 3.89 -28.45
N PRO A 773 -39.27 4.19 -29.50
CA PRO A 773 -40.60 3.63 -29.64
C PRO A 773 -40.46 2.11 -29.56
N LYS A 774 -41.26 1.47 -28.70
CA LYS A 774 -41.30 0.01 -28.62
C LYS A 774 -41.64 -0.50 -30.03
N PRO A 775 -40.78 -1.29 -30.69
CA PRO A 775 -41.20 -1.95 -31.91
C PRO A 775 -42.36 -2.89 -31.57
N PRO A 776 -43.35 -3.03 -32.47
CA PRO A 776 -44.45 -3.96 -32.25
C PRO A 776 -43.87 -5.37 -32.08
N VAL A 777 -44.27 -6.02 -30.99
CA VAL A 777 -43.91 -7.41 -30.70
C VAL A 777 -44.61 -8.28 -31.73
N LEU A 778 -43.90 -8.72 -32.76
CA LEU A 778 -44.31 -9.83 -33.61
C LEU A 778 -43.99 -11.12 -32.87
N VAL A 779 -45.03 -11.91 -32.64
CA VAL A 779 -45.01 -13.19 -31.93
C VAL A 779 -44.34 -14.25 -32.82
N LYS A 780 -43.34 -14.92 -32.23
CA LYS A 780 -42.80 -16.28 -32.48
C LYS A 780 -42.60 -16.73 -33.93
N GLU A 781 -41.35 -17.07 -34.25
CA GLU A 781 -41.03 -18.33 -34.93
C GLU A 781 -39.79 -18.97 -34.25
N ALA A 782 -39.89 -20.27 -34.02
CA ALA A 782 -38.91 -21.07 -33.29
C ALA A 782 -37.60 -21.21 -34.09
N VAL A 783 -36.47 -20.84 -33.48
CA VAL A 783 -35.14 -21.18 -34.01
C VAL A 783 -34.78 -22.56 -33.48
N GLN A 784 -34.59 -23.51 -34.39
CA GLN A 784 -34.16 -24.89 -34.10
C GLN A 784 -32.74 -24.92 -33.49
N PRO A 785 -32.41 -25.94 -32.67
CA PRO A 785 -31.12 -26.03 -32.00
C PRO A 785 -29.97 -26.20 -32.99
N ILE A 786 -28.91 -25.40 -32.81
CA ILE A 786 -27.67 -25.49 -33.56
C ILE A 786 -26.83 -26.65 -32.99
N GLU A 787 -26.42 -27.56 -33.88
CA GLU A 787 -25.60 -28.72 -33.56
C GLU A 787 -24.11 -28.32 -33.50
N TYR A 788 -23.46 -28.55 -32.36
CA TYR A 788 -22.03 -28.24 -32.18
C TYR A 788 -21.17 -29.37 -32.78
N LYS A 789 -20.45 -29.08 -33.87
CA LYS A 789 -19.39 -29.96 -34.37
C LYS A 789 -18.09 -29.69 -33.60
N TYR A 790 -17.80 -30.54 -32.63
CA TYR A 790 -16.45 -30.65 -32.06
C TYR A 790 -15.55 -31.36 -33.06
N LYS A 791 -14.39 -30.78 -33.37
CA LYS A 791 -13.34 -31.44 -34.14
C LYS A 791 -12.19 -31.72 -33.18
N THR A 792 -12.04 -32.98 -32.78
CA THR A 792 -10.93 -33.49 -31.96
C THR A 792 -10.03 -34.33 -32.86
N ASP A 793 -8.76 -33.94 -32.97
CA ASP A 793 -7.73 -34.73 -33.66
C ASP A 793 -7.23 -35.83 -32.71
N HIS A 794 -7.95 -36.95 -32.64
CA HIS A 794 -7.49 -38.19 -32.01
C HIS A 794 -7.80 -39.38 -32.92
N THR A 795 -6.90 -40.37 -32.95
CA THR A 795 -7.08 -41.61 -33.72
C THR A 795 -8.04 -42.55 -32.97
N LYS A 796 -8.91 -43.23 -33.72
CA LYS A 796 -10.01 -44.07 -33.19
C LYS A 796 -9.57 -45.18 -32.22
N GLU A 797 -8.32 -45.62 -32.28
CA GLU A 797 -7.78 -46.66 -31.39
C GLU A 797 -7.48 -46.13 -29.97
N GLU A 798 -7.12 -44.84 -29.82
CA GLU A 798 -6.89 -44.21 -28.52
C GLU A 798 -8.21 -43.95 -27.76
N GLU A 799 -9.31 -43.69 -28.49
CA GLU A 799 -10.64 -43.51 -27.90
C GLU A 799 -11.24 -44.80 -27.34
N GLU A 800 -10.99 -45.96 -27.95
CA GLU A 800 -11.55 -47.24 -27.48
C GLU A 800 -10.84 -47.76 -26.22
N GLN A 801 -9.51 -47.57 -26.10
CA GLN A 801 -8.79 -47.91 -24.87
C GLN A 801 -9.12 -46.96 -23.70
N GLY A 802 -9.32 -45.67 -23.99
CA GLY A 802 -9.73 -44.68 -22.98
C GLY A 802 -11.15 -44.91 -22.45
N LYS A 803 -12.10 -45.31 -23.33
CA LYS A 803 -13.50 -45.57 -22.95
C LYS A 803 -13.68 -46.77 -22.04
N ASN A 804 -12.93 -47.85 -22.23
CA ASN A 804 -13.10 -49.04 -21.38
C ASN A 804 -12.57 -48.85 -19.95
N THR A 805 -11.64 -47.93 -19.73
CA THR A 805 -11.04 -47.69 -18.39
C THR A 805 -11.85 -46.70 -17.54
N LEU A 806 -12.63 -45.81 -18.17
CA LEU A 806 -13.43 -44.77 -17.49
C LEU A 806 -14.86 -45.21 -17.12
N VAL A 807 -15.37 -46.31 -17.68
CA VAL A 807 -16.75 -46.78 -17.47
C VAL A 807 -16.91 -47.64 -16.21
N GLU A 808 -15.83 -48.16 -15.62
CA GLU A 808 -15.92 -48.99 -14.40
C GLU A 808 -15.87 -48.22 -13.06
N LEU A 809 -15.52 -46.92 -13.03
CA LEU A 809 -15.22 -46.20 -11.76
C LEU A 809 -16.00 -44.90 -11.50
N GLY A 810 -17.07 -44.58 -12.24
CA GLY A 810 -17.86 -43.35 -12.03
C GLY A 810 -19.38 -43.58 -11.96
N PRO A 811 -20.14 -42.83 -11.13
CA PRO A 811 -21.60 -42.88 -11.15
C PRO A 811 -22.15 -42.29 -12.46
N LYS A 812 -23.16 -42.96 -13.03
CA LYS A 812 -23.75 -42.59 -14.32
C LYS A 812 -24.49 -41.23 -14.24
N PRO A 813 -24.37 -40.35 -15.25
CA PRO A 813 -25.13 -39.10 -15.32
C PRO A 813 -26.64 -39.35 -15.40
N ILE A 814 -27.43 -38.54 -14.69
CA ILE A 814 -28.90 -38.57 -14.72
C ILE A 814 -29.37 -37.91 -16.02
N ASP A 815 -30.24 -38.59 -16.76
CA ASP A 815 -30.88 -38.10 -17.99
C ASP A 815 -31.96 -37.06 -17.66
N VAL A 816 -31.62 -35.79 -17.90
CA VAL A 816 -32.45 -34.62 -17.59
C VAL A 816 -33.71 -34.58 -18.48
N ALA A 817 -33.75 -35.32 -19.60
CA ALA A 817 -34.94 -35.38 -20.46
C ALA A 817 -36.09 -36.21 -19.86
N GLN A 818 -35.84 -36.96 -18.78
CA GLN A 818 -36.83 -37.83 -18.13
C GLN A 818 -37.50 -37.18 -16.91
N LEU A 819 -37.13 -35.96 -16.53
CA LEU A 819 -37.76 -35.25 -15.42
C LEU A 819 -38.92 -34.39 -15.94
N SER A 820 -40.14 -34.76 -15.59
CA SER A 820 -41.34 -33.99 -15.92
C SER A 820 -41.32 -32.64 -15.19
N ALA A 821 -41.34 -31.54 -15.96
CA ALA A 821 -41.54 -30.20 -15.42
C ALA A 821 -42.96 -30.11 -14.83
N VAL A 822 -43.06 -30.03 -13.51
CA VAL A 822 -44.30 -29.57 -12.87
C VAL A 822 -44.34 -28.05 -13.08
N GLU A 823 -45.15 -27.61 -14.05
CA GLU A 823 -45.56 -26.21 -14.14
C GLU A 823 -46.43 -25.90 -12.92
N ASP A 824 -45.87 -25.21 -11.93
CA ASP A 824 -46.69 -24.61 -10.88
C ASP A 824 -47.27 -23.29 -11.42
N LYS A 825 -48.58 -23.31 -11.68
CA LYS A 825 -49.36 -22.16 -12.11
C LYS A 825 -49.99 -21.51 -10.89
N SER A 826 -49.27 -20.61 -10.23
CA SER A 826 -49.89 -19.59 -9.39
C SER A 826 -49.37 -18.20 -9.78
N LYS A 827 -50.26 -17.42 -10.42
CA LYS A 827 -50.23 -15.96 -10.35
C LYS A 827 -51.07 -15.60 -9.13
N GLY A 828 -50.44 -15.25 -8.02
CA GLY A 828 -51.10 -14.82 -6.78
C GLY A 828 -50.25 -13.81 -6.02
N LYS A 829 -50.89 -12.92 -5.26
CA LYS A 829 -50.26 -12.01 -4.29
C LYS A 829 -49.62 -12.81 -3.15
N ASP A 830 -48.60 -12.25 -2.50
CA ASP A 830 -47.93 -12.76 -1.28
C ASP A 830 -48.88 -13.58 -0.39
N ASP A 831 -48.62 -14.88 -0.35
CA ASP A 831 -49.47 -15.95 0.19
C ASP A 831 -49.07 -16.32 1.63
N GLU A 832 -48.14 -15.60 2.27
CA GLU A 832 -47.68 -15.92 3.64
C GLU A 832 -48.79 -15.84 4.70
N LEU A 833 -49.85 -15.03 4.50
CA LEU A 833 -50.97 -14.95 5.44
C LEU A 833 -51.97 -16.11 5.25
N VAL A 834 -52.16 -16.58 4.02
CA VAL A 834 -53.09 -17.66 3.68
C VAL A 834 -52.49 -19.01 4.04
N ASP A 835 -51.17 -19.17 3.86
CA ASP A 835 -50.44 -20.36 4.32
C ASP A 835 -50.41 -20.41 5.86
N LEU A 836 -50.27 -19.26 6.53
CA LEU A 836 -50.36 -19.18 7.99
C LEU A 836 -51.78 -19.46 8.50
N GLU A 837 -52.83 -18.93 7.86
CA GLU A 837 -54.23 -19.23 8.21
C GLU A 837 -54.57 -20.72 7.99
N ASN A 838 -54.09 -21.31 6.89
CA ASN A 838 -54.30 -22.73 6.60
C ASN A 838 -53.52 -23.64 7.54
N ASP A 839 -52.27 -23.28 7.90
CA ASP A 839 -51.46 -24.02 8.86
C ASP A 839 -52.01 -23.86 10.28
N LEU A 840 -52.54 -22.68 10.63
CA LEU A 840 -53.18 -22.42 11.92
C LEU A 840 -54.53 -23.14 12.04
N ASP A 841 -55.35 -23.17 10.99
CA ASP A 841 -56.61 -23.95 10.95
C ASP A 841 -56.31 -25.47 10.99
N THR A 842 -55.23 -25.90 10.34
CA THR A 842 -54.79 -27.31 10.39
C THR A 842 -54.28 -27.68 11.78
N LEU A 843 -53.49 -26.82 12.43
CA LEU A 843 -53.00 -27.02 13.80
C LEU A 843 -54.13 -26.96 14.83
N ASN A 844 -55.09 -26.05 14.65
CA ASN A 844 -56.28 -25.96 15.49
C ASN A 844 -57.15 -27.21 15.34
N ARG A 845 -57.41 -27.68 14.12
CA ARG A 845 -58.14 -28.95 13.89
C ARG A 845 -57.42 -30.14 14.52
N ILE A 846 -56.10 -30.23 14.42
CA ILE A 846 -55.30 -31.28 15.06
C ILE A 846 -55.39 -31.18 16.59
N TYR A 847 -55.30 -29.97 17.14
CA TYR A 847 -55.41 -29.71 18.58
C TYR A 847 -56.81 -30.08 19.13
N TYR A 848 -57.89 -29.71 18.45
CA TYR A 848 -59.27 -30.06 18.84
C TYR A 848 -59.60 -31.53 18.63
N THR A 849 -58.96 -32.20 17.65
CA THR A 849 -59.06 -33.66 17.48
C THR A 849 -58.35 -34.40 18.62
N LEU A 850 -57.31 -33.80 19.21
CA LEU A 850 -56.55 -34.36 20.33
C LEU A 850 -57.12 -34.02 21.72
N ASN A 851 -57.89 -32.93 21.86
CA ASN A 851 -58.47 -32.47 23.12
C ASN A 851 -59.94 -32.00 22.98
N PRO A 852 -60.92 -32.92 22.87
CA PRO A 852 -62.32 -32.59 22.59
C PRO A 852 -63.09 -31.90 23.75
N ASN A 853 -62.50 -31.77 24.94
CA ASN A 853 -63.16 -31.21 26.13
C ASN A 853 -62.92 -29.69 26.31
N HIS A 854 -62.25 -29.03 25.37
CA HIS A 854 -61.86 -27.61 25.46
C HIS A 854 -62.68 -26.69 24.54
N LEU A 855 -63.87 -27.10 24.12
CA LEU A 855 -64.72 -26.33 23.18
C LEU A 855 -65.36 -25.08 23.80
N ASP A 856 -65.68 -25.10 25.10
CA ASP A 856 -66.52 -24.05 25.73
C ASP A 856 -65.80 -22.71 25.90
N PHE A 857 -64.46 -22.66 25.82
CA PHE A 857 -63.68 -21.43 25.99
C PHE A 857 -63.76 -20.50 24.77
N LEU A 858 -64.00 -21.05 23.57
CA LEU A 858 -64.03 -20.26 22.33
C LEU A 858 -65.37 -19.58 22.05
N GLU A 859 -66.49 -20.07 22.59
CA GLU A 859 -67.78 -19.40 22.39
C GLU A 859 -67.87 -18.09 23.19
N ASP A 860 -67.25 -18.03 24.38
CA ASP A 860 -67.19 -16.83 25.22
C ASP A 860 -66.22 -15.76 24.66
N GLU A 861 -65.10 -16.18 24.04
CA GLU A 861 -64.09 -15.25 23.50
C GLU A 861 -64.51 -14.68 22.14
N LYS A 862 -65.26 -15.46 21.33
CA LYS A 862 -65.79 -15.00 20.04
C LYS A 862 -66.90 -13.96 20.19
N MET A 863 -67.68 -14.05 21.27
CA MET A 863 -68.73 -13.07 21.59
C MET A 863 -68.15 -11.72 22.05
N ASN A 864 -67.01 -11.71 22.75
CA ASN A 864 -66.33 -10.46 23.15
C ASN A 864 -65.62 -9.76 21.97
N ILE A 865 -65.15 -10.50 20.96
CA ILE A 865 -64.47 -9.94 19.79
C ILE A 865 -65.49 -9.35 18.79
N GLU A 866 -66.68 -9.96 18.65
CA GLU A 866 -67.75 -9.42 17.81
C GLU A 866 -68.34 -8.10 18.37
N ASP A 867 -68.32 -7.90 19.70
CA ASP A 867 -68.75 -6.65 20.34
C ASP A 867 -67.71 -5.51 20.19
N GLU A 868 -66.40 -5.82 20.21
CA GLU A 868 -65.34 -4.82 20.01
C GLU A 868 -65.19 -4.40 18.52
N GLU A 869 -65.43 -5.31 17.56
CA GLU A 869 -65.37 -4.99 16.13
C GLU A 869 -66.56 -4.14 15.62
N MET A 870 -67.70 -4.15 16.32
CA MET A 870 -68.83 -3.26 16.00
C MET A 870 -68.61 -1.81 16.46
N GLU A 871 -67.86 -1.57 17.55
CA GLU A 871 -67.59 -0.20 18.02
C GLU A 871 -66.53 0.53 17.16
N GLU A 872 -65.61 -0.18 16.51
CA GLU A 872 -64.60 0.44 15.63
C GLU A 872 -65.12 0.74 14.20
N MET A 873 -66.22 0.10 13.77
CA MET A 873 -66.80 0.34 12.43
C MET A 873 -67.78 1.52 12.34
N GLU A 874 -68.32 2.04 13.45
CA GLU A 874 -69.16 3.25 13.43
C GLU A 874 -68.35 4.57 13.48
N GLY A 875 -67.03 4.51 13.63
CA GLY A 875 -66.18 5.69 13.85
C GLY A 875 -65.50 6.34 12.62
N LEU A 876 -65.70 5.83 11.40
CA LEU A 876 -64.89 6.25 10.22
C LEU A 876 -65.68 6.60 8.95
N GLU A 877 -67.00 6.80 9.04
CA GLU A 877 -67.81 7.40 7.97
C GLU A 877 -68.68 8.53 8.51
N GLU A 878 -68.09 9.71 8.76
CA GLU A 878 -68.70 11.05 8.60
C GLU A 878 -67.80 12.10 9.25
N GLU A 879 -67.21 13.00 8.46
CA GLU A 879 -67.08 14.45 8.73
C GLU A 879 -65.97 15.07 7.85
N ASP A 880 -66.33 15.33 6.59
CA ASP A 880 -66.00 16.59 5.94
C ASP A 880 -67.36 17.22 5.58
N VAL A 881 -67.56 18.52 5.89
CA VAL A 881 -68.50 19.50 5.28
C VAL A 881 -69.19 20.43 6.31
N GLN A 882 -68.57 21.61 6.49
CA GLN A 882 -69.12 22.96 6.23
C GLN A 882 -69.74 23.90 7.31
N ILE A 883 -69.17 25.13 7.29
CA ILE A 883 -69.78 26.49 7.37
C ILE A 883 -70.23 27.03 8.76
N VAL A 884 -69.72 28.20 9.19
CA VAL A 884 -70.39 29.53 9.25
C VAL A 884 -69.42 30.59 9.85
N GLU A 885 -69.54 31.79 9.28
CA GLU A 885 -69.07 33.15 9.63
C GLU A 885 -68.90 33.51 11.12
N GLU A 886 -67.84 34.27 11.43
CA GLU A 886 -67.88 35.73 11.72
C GLU A 886 -66.49 36.37 11.53
#